data_AF-F4IIP9-F1
#
_entry.id   AF-F4IIP9-F1
#
_cell.length_a   1.000
_cell.length_b   1.000
_cell.length_c   1.000
_cell.angle_alpha   90.00
_cell.angle_beta   90.00
_cell.angle_gamma   90.00
#
_symmetry.space_group_name_H-M   'P 1'
#
loop_
_entity.id
_entity.type
_entity.pdbx_description
1 polymer ?
#
loop_
_entity_poly.entity_id
_entity_poly.type
_entity_poly.pdbx_seq_one_letter_code
_entity_poly.pdbx_strand_id
1 'polypeptide(L)'
;METSSIEINELPLATKTQTPPASVEPIPMETSSIDELPSSDSNATDNIEAVGEKRKRADEDEKTNLESSDTKITTPSPWWKTSLCSYFRREASCSHGNECKYAHGEAELRMKPDNTWDPTSERGKKAKAMKMSEHEEKEEDEVLFTEQMMESIDGDEGGGGSVSVVDLSLSKCLVHLPNKWQSDELKKFLGEQGVLYKSAKKRRGMIVGFVTFENAEQLQSGVEILDGKTVNSSNLKIADVLPRTFDKNDARKSVKSARDAVTPLAYLSYADQLEQKKTSIGQMLKKLARNARKACPNGNSLPQWVLTSRDRGGLACNLEGIIESPITNGYRNKCEFSVGLSLQGKPTVGFSLGSFCAGVTAVEEPVDCPNVSKIASQYASIFQKFIENSKFQVWNRFQHSGFWRQLTVREGRKPGVFSNDEDAITRIAEVMLMVQVCLTGSDEAEVATEFEELAKAFAEGARASSPTLPLTVLVVQNHSGISNVAPPDAPLQVLAIPISDNGTDQEQTTNVLTEARIHDHINNLRFSISPTAFFQVNTVTAEKLYSIAGDWADLGPDTLLFDVCCGTGTIGLTLAHRVGMVIGIEMNASAVADAERNATINGISNCKFICSKAEDVMSSLLKQYLDVTQMEEAKPLSNANDDLNKQIPSTEEMTNSEHVADQNLPPSNTQVEELQDNEQKDSSSLEPEKTTKPQFKNVVAIVDPPRSGLHPAVIKALRTHPRYISCNPETLVANAIELCTPSFDEPDRGNKNYRGRKKIGIAALARHRAKSMPTSEAFRPVKAMAVDLFPHTDHCEMVMLLER
;
A
#
# COMPACT_ATOMS: atom_id res chain seq x y z
N MET A 1 66.06 34.25 -53.12
CA MET A 1 67.27 34.74 -52.41
C MET A 1 67.20 36.24 -52.52
N GLU A 2 67.28 36.95 -51.39
CA GLU A 2 66.74 38.30 -51.22
C GLU A 2 65.20 38.37 -51.42
N THR A 3 64.56 39.44 -50.91
CA THR A 3 63.08 39.70 -50.81
C THR A 3 62.28 38.65 -50.00
N SER A 4 61.65 38.94 -48.85
CA SER A 4 60.48 39.82 -48.54
C SER A 4 59.13 39.19 -48.96
N SER A 5 57.96 39.42 -48.33
CA SER A 5 57.47 40.45 -47.38
C SER A 5 56.24 39.95 -46.55
N ILE A 6 55.79 40.72 -45.54
CA ILE A 6 54.37 41.12 -45.18
C ILE A 6 53.29 40.02 -44.97
N GLU A 7 52.25 40.08 -44.10
CA GLU A 7 51.79 40.82 -42.88
C GLU A 7 50.37 40.21 -42.54
N ILE A 8 49.41 40.55 -41.66
CA ILE A 8 48.97 41.56 -40.63
C ILE A 8 48.00 40.79 -39.65
N ASN A 9 47.38 41.23 -38.53
CA ASN A 9 47.42 42.46 -37.70
C ASN A 9 47.05 42.19 -36.21
N GLU A 10 47.96 42.52 -35.28
CA GLU A 10 47.86 43.21 -33.98
C GLU A 10 46.63 43.22 -33.01
N LEU A 11 46.95 42.92 -31.73
CA LEU A 11 46.46 43.51 -30.46
C LEU A 11 47.39 44.72 -30.10
N PRO A 12 47.19 45.60 -29.06
CA PRO A 12 46.46 45.39 -27.78
C PRO A 12 45.77 46.65 -27.13
N LEU A 13 45.48 46.54 -25.82
CA LEU A 13 45.03 47.55 -24.82
C LEU A 13 45.71 48.95 -24.87
N ALA A 14 44.98 50.01 -24.44
CA ALA A 14 45.11 50.62 -23.08
C ALA A 14 44.50 52.06 -22.90
N THR A 15 44.20 52.43 -21.64
CA THR A 15 43.97 53.81 -21.08
C THR A 15 42.64 54.53 -21.41
N LYS A 16 42.11 55.53 -20.66
CA LYS A 16 42.27 56.03 -19.25
C LYS A 16 41.16 57.07 -18.90
N THR A 17 40.68 57.11 -17.63
CA THR A 17 40.09 58.28 -16.88
C THR A 17 38.81 58.96 -17.44
N GLN A 18 37.95 59.70 -16.70
CA GLN A 18 37.82 60.08 -15.27
C GLN A 18 36.32 60.39 -14.88
N THR A 19 36.05 60.69 -13.61
CA THR A 19 34.73 60.83 -12.91
C THR A 19 34.36 62.30 -12.54
N PRO A 20 33.28 62.63 -11.77
CA PRO A 20 31.83 62.26 -11.74
C PRO A 20 30.93 63.53 -12.00
N PRO A 21 29.65 63.78 -11.55
CA PRO A 21 28.89 63.51 -10.28
C PRO A 21 27.67 62.55 -10.48
N ALA A 22 26.83 62.09 -9.52
CA ALA A 22 26.39 62.41 -8.13
C ALA A 22 25.04 63.16 -7.98
N SER A 23 24.19 62.68 -7.04
CA SER A 23 22.82 63.14 -6.60
C SER A 23 21.69 63.10 -7.66
N VAL A 24 20.37 63.07 -7.36
CA VAL A 24 19.54 63.60 -6.23
C VAL A 24 18.32 62.71 -5.89
N GLU A 25 18.07 62.47 -4.58
CA GLU A 25 16.73 62.31 -3.92
C GLU A 25 16.41 63.66 -3.21
N PRO A 26 15.13 64.13 -3.03
CA PRO A 26 14.20 63.63 -1.98
C PRO A 26 12.67 63.65 -2.37
N ILE A 27 11.64 63.17 -1.63
CA ILE A 27 11.03 63.52 -0.30
C ILE A 27 10.77 65.06 -0.11
N PRO A 28 9.82 65.60 0.73
CA PRO A 28 8.73 65.01 1.56
C PRO A 28 7.36 65.78 1.63
N MET A 29 6.43 65.25 2.47
CA MET A 29 5.44 65.92 3.36
C MET A 29 4.47 67.04 2.89
N GLU A 30 3.20 66.90 3.31
CA GLU A 30 2.52 67.88 4.19
C GLU A 30 1.92 67.15 5.42
N THR A 31 1.61 67.88 6.51
CA THR A 31 1.17 67.34 7.81
C THR A 31 0.24 68.31 8.56
N SER A 32 -0.45 67.81 9.61
CA SER A 32 -1.52 68.47 10.42
C SER A 32 -2.88 68.49 9.71
N SER A 33 -4.04 68.42 10.38
CA SER A 33 -4.39 68.46 11.82
C SER A 33 -5.38 67.30 12.12
N ILE A 34 -5.30 66.56 13.23
CA ILE A 34 -5.85 66.80 14.60
C ILE A 34 -7.40 66.77 14.64
N ASP A 35 -7.97 66.21 15.73
CA ASP A 35 -9.40 66.05 16.08
C ASP A 35 -10.22 65.01 15.25
N GLU A 36 -11.20 64.27 15.79
CA GLU A 36 -11.44 63.79 17.17
C GLU A 36 -12.37 62.54 17.16
N LEU A 37 -12.76 62.06 18.36
CA LEU A 37 -13.88 61.13 18.64
C LEU A 37 -15.26 61.85 18.52
N PRO A 38 -16.45 61.24 18.76
CA PRO A 38 -16.86 59.83 18.85
C PRO A 38 -18.21 59.51 18.10
N SER A 39 -18.77 58.32 18.37
CA SER A 39 -20.21 58.04 18.64
C SER A 39 -21.35 58.57 17.73
N SER A 40 -22.14 57.62 17.22
CA SER A 40 -23.46 57.26 17.80
C SER A 40 -23.73 55.78 17.47
N ASP A 41 -24.29 54.91 18.34
CA ASP A 41 -25.61 54.92 19.01
C ASP A 41 -26.76 55.15 18.02
N SER A 42 -27.86 54.38 18.01
CA SER A 42 -28.43 53.43 19.00
C SER A 42 -28.72 52.03 18.40
N ASN A 43 -28.92 50.91 19.11
CA ASN A 43 -29.30 50.61 20.50
C ASN A 43 -30.82 50.64 20.82
N ALA A 44 -31.54 49.59 20.41
CA ALA A 44 -32.85 49.08 20.90
C ALA A 44 -33.08 47.73 20.18
N THR A 45 -33.44 46.57 20.77
CA THR A 45 -34.55 46.23 21.69
C THR A 45 -35.94 46.51 21.07
N ASP A 46 -36.95 45.62 21.13
CA ASP A 46 -37.16 44.53 22.10
C ASP A 46 -37.79 43.24 21.53
N ASN A 47 -37.80 42.24 22.40
CA ASN A 47 -38.41 40.91 22.32
C ASN A 47 -39.87 40.84 21.81
N ILE A 48 -40.28 39.70 21.21
CA ILE A 48 -41.29 38.75 21.77
C ILE A 48 -41.53 37.51 20.87
N GLU A 49 -41.98 36.43 21.53
CA GLU A 49 -42.44 35.09 21.09
C GLU A 49 -43.56 35.07 20.01
N ALA A 50 -43.91 33.97 19.31
CA ALA A 50 -43.25 32.69 18.97
C ALA A 50 -44.14 31.88 17.96
N VAL A 51 -43.62 30.75 17.45
CA VAL A 51 -44.35 29.65 16.73
C VAL A 51 -45.02 30.00 15.36
N GLY A 52 -44.63 29.30 14.28
CA GLY A 52 -45.38 29.32 13.00
C GLY A 52 -44.67 28.66 11.80
N GLU A 53 -45.27 27.61 11.24
CA GLU A 53 -44.72 26.72 10.20
C GLU A 53 -44.36 27.31 8.80
N LYS A 54 -43.67 26.48 8.00
CA LYS A 54 -43.74 26.37 6.51
C LYS A 54 -43.31 27.60 5.67
N ARG A 55 -42.04 27.59 5.25
CA ARG A 55 -41.53 28.45 4.17
C ARG A 55 -42.15 28.09 2.81
N LYS A 56 -42.92 29.01 2.23
CA LYS A 56 -43.19 29.10 0.78
C LYS A 56 -42.34 30.25 0.24
N ARG A 57 -41.54 30.02 -0.81
CA ARG A 57 -40.76 31.08 -1.47
C ARG A 57 -41.53 31.56 -2.70
N ALA A 58 -41.57 32.87 -2.89
CA ALA A 58 -42.09 33.52 -4.09
C ALA A 58 -40.98 34.37 -4.70
N ASP A 59 -41.07 34.61 -6.00
CA ASP A 59 -40.15 35.43 -6.78
C ASP A 59 -40.70 36.85 -6.90
N GLU A 60 -39.83 37.86 -6.94
CA GLU A 60 -40.12 39.15 -7.59
C GLU A 60 -38.88 39.56 -8.40
N ASP A 61 -39.11 39.99 -9.65
CA ASP A 61 -38.10 40.48 -10.58
C ASP A 61 -37.88 42.00 -10.40
N GLU A 62 -36.72 42.51 -10.82
CA GLU A 62 -36.58 43.93 -11.18
C GLU A 62 -36.08 44.10 -12.63
N LYS A 63 -36.56 45.15 -13.30
CA LYS A 63 -36.48 45.32 -14.77
C LYS A 63 -35.53 46.43 -15.18
N THR A 64 -34.94 46.29 -16.36
CA THR A 64 -34.51 47.44 -17.18
C THR A 64 -35.03 47.29 -18.61
N ASN A 65 -35.88 48.23 -19.05
CA ASN A 65 -36.36 48.32 -20.43
C ASN A 65 -35.48 49.30 -21.23
N LEU A 66 -35.23 49.01 -22.51
CA LEU A 66 -34.83 49.99 -23.51
C LEU A 66 -35.30 49.52 -24.88
N GLU A 67 -36.08 50.36 -25.56
CA GLU A 67 -36.71 50.02 -26.84
C GLU A 67 -35.84 50.47 -28.03
N SER A 68 -35.74 49.64 -29.06
CA SER A 68 -35.46 50.09 -30.42
C SER A 68 -36.09 49.12 -31.41
N SER A 69 -36.79 49.65 -32.42
CA SER A 69 -37.55 48.87 -33.39
C SER A 69 -36.68 48.13 -34.38
N ASP A 70 -36.85 46.81 -34.48
CA ASP A 70 -36.34 46.00 -35.58
C ASP A 70 -37.19 44.72 -35.68
N THR A 71 -37.63 44.32 -36.88
CA THR A 71 -38.56 43.19 -37.09
C THR A 71 -37.86 41.83 -36.99
N LYS A 72 -37.20 41.57 -35.86
CA LYS A 72 -36.44 40.34 -35.62
C LYS A 72 -37.37 39.16 -35.37
N ILE A 73 -37.35 38.21 -36.31
CA ILE A 73 -37.91 36.87 -36.15
C ILE A 73 -37.27 36.25 -34.91
N THR A 74 -38.06 36.07 -33.85
CA THR A 74 -37.62 35.47 -32.58
C THR A 74 -37.37 33.98 -32.77
N THR A 75 -36.12 33.62 -33.06
CA THR A 75 -35.68 32.23 -33.13
C THR A 75 -35.94 31.55 -31.77
N PRO A 76 -36.76 30.48 -31.72
CA PRO A 76 -37.02 29.80 -30.45
C PRO A 76 -35.72 29.25 -29.86
N SER A 77 -35.63 29.25 -28.53
CA SER A 77 -34.51 28.65 -27.79
C SER A 77 -34.16 27.25 -28.34
N PRO A 78 -32.87 26.84 -28.40
CA PRO A 78 -32.47 25.51 -28.85
C PRO A 78 -33.14 24.33 -28.11
N TRP A 79 -33.73 24.61 -26.94
CA TRP A 79 -34.43 23.65 -26.08
C TRP A 79 -35.97 23.75 -26.19
N TRP A 80 -36.49 24.55 -27.13
CA TRP A 80 -37.93 24.71 -27.36
C TRP A 80 -38.56 23.40 -27.84
N LYS A 81 -39.58 22.91 -27.12
CA LYS A 81 -40.29 21.65 -27.38
C LYS A 81 -39.37 20.41 -27.39
N THR A 82 -38.17 20.45 -26.80
CA THR A 82 -37.22 19.30 -26.79
C THR A 82 -37.44 18.30 -25.65
N SER A 83 -38.53 18.45 -24.89
CA SER A 83 -38.98 17.48 -23.87
C SER A 83 -40.49 17.60 -23.69
N LEU A 84 -41.14 16.53 -23.27
CA LEU A 84 -42.59 16.42 -23.15
C LEU A 84 -43.12 17.13 -21.89
N CYS A 85 -44.28 17.79 -22.01
CA CYS A 85 -44.95 18.49 -20.92
C CYS A 85 -45.55 17.48 -19.91
N SER A 86 -45.03 17.48 -18.69
CA SER A 86 -45.47 16.59 -17.61
C SER A 86 -46.93 16.83 -17.19
N TYR A 87 -47.38 18.09 -17.18
CA TYR A 87 -48.75 18.46 -16.85
C TYR A 87 -49.73 18.00 -17.95
N PHE A 88 -49.45 18.32 -19.21
CA PHE A 88 -50.30 17.89 -20.34
C PHE A 88 -50.42 16.36 -20.41
N ARG A 89 -49.34 15.62 -20.13
CA ARG A 89 -49.36 14.14 -20.07
C ARG A 89 -50.13 13.55 -18.89
N ARG A 90 -50.41 14.31 -17.83
CA ARG A 90 -51.14 13.85 -16.64
C ARG A 90 -52.60 14.28 -16.65
N GLU A 91 -52.90 15.48 -17.15
CA GLU A 91 -54.20 16.16 -17.04
C GLU A 91 -54.83 16.50 -18.41
N ALA A 92 -54.25 16.01 -19.51
CA ALA A 92 -54.68 16.24 -20.90
C ALA A 92 -54.82 17.73 -21.30
N SER A 93 -54.26 18.63 -20.50
CA SER A 93 -54.43 20.08 -20.58
C SER A 93 -53.21 20.78 -19.98
N CYS A 94 -52.97 22.03 -20.37
CA CYS A 94 -51.83 22.83 -19.89
C CYS A 94 -52.18 24.31 -19.92
N SER A 95 -51.90 25.02 -18.83
CA SER A 95 -52.11 26.46 -18.65
C SER A 95 -51.41 27.35 -19.69
N HIS A 96 -50.36 26.84 -20.35
CA HIS A 96 -49.58 27.58 -21.33
C HIS A 96 -49.99 27.31 -22.80
N GLY A 97 -50.98 26.43 -23.04
CA GLY A 97 -51.51 26.17 -24.38
C GLY A 97 -50.43 25.89 -25.43
N ASN A 98 -50.59 26.46 -26.63
CA ASN A 98 -49.64 26.28 -27.74
C ASN A 98 -48.26 26.92 -27.46
N GLU A 99 -48.21 27.92 -26.58
CA GLU A 99 -46.99 28.63 -26.14
C GLU A 99 -46.21 27.85 -25.06
N CYS A 100 -46.64 26.65 -24.68
CA CYS A 100 -45.88 25.84 -23.75
C CYS A 100 -44.50 25.46 -24.34
N LYS A 101 -43.42 25.84 -23.66
CA LYS A 101 -42.03 25.50 -24.03
C LYS A 101 -41.73 23.99 -24.07
N TYR A 102 -42.64 23.16 -23.56
CA TYR A 102 -42.58 21.70 -23.61
C TYR A 102 -43.62 21.12 -24.59
N ALA A 103 -43.30 19.98 -25.18
CA ALA A 103 -44.13 19.34 -26.20
C ALA A 103 -45.36 18.63 -25.58
N HIS A 104 -46.54 18.89 -26.14
CA HIS A 104 -47.79 18.24 -25.72
C HIS A 104 -47.98 16.83 -26.31
N GLY A 105 -47.16 16.43 -27.28
CA GLY A 105 -47.06 15.06 -27.78
C GLY A 105 -45.89 14.86 -28.75
N GLU A 106 -45.69 13.63 -29.23
CA GLU A 106 -44.58 13.28 -30.15
C GLU A 106 -44.57 14.12 -31.45
N ALA A 107 -45.72 14.65 -31.87
CA ALA A 107 -45.83 15.52 -33.05
C ALA A 107 -45.15 16.88 -32.85
N GLU A 108 -45.23 17.46 -31.65
CA GLU A 108 -44.55 18.72 -31.30
C GLU A 108 -43.11 18.50 -30.86
N LEU A 109 -42.77 17.29 -30.39
CA LEU A 109 -41.48 16.99 -29.79
C LEU A 109 -40.34 17.17 -30.81
N ARG A 110 -39.35 17.99 -30.43
CA ARG A 110 -38.11 18.22 -31.18
C ARG A 110 -36.96 17.43 -30.56
N MET A 111 -35.96 17.12 -31.39
CA MET A 111 -34.69 16.55 -30.92
C MET A 111 -33.89 17.65 -30.20
N LYS A 112 -33.15 17.28 -29.14
CA LYS A 112 -32.30 18.21 -28.39
C LYS A 112 -31.02 18.56 -29.17
N PRO A 113 -30.30 19.65 -28.78
CA PRO A 113 -29.00 20.00 -29.37
C PRO A 113 -27.90 18.95 -29.21
N ASP A 114 -28.05 17.99 -28.28
CA ASP A 114 -27.14 16.85 -28.09
C ASP A 114 -27.46 15.64 -28.99
N ASN A 115 -28.34 15.82 -29.98
CA ASN A 115 -28.91 14.78 -30.85
C ASN A 115 -29.64 13.65 -30.10
N THR A 116 -30.05 13.86 -28.84
CA THR A 116 -30.91 12.93 -28.11
C THR A 116 -32.38 13.34 -28.15
N TRP A 117 -33.26 12.36 -27.97
CA TRP A 117 -34.69 12.58 -27.72
C TRP A 117 -34.98 12.60 -26.22
N ASP A 118 -36.19 13.00 -25.83
CA ASP A 118 -36.66 12.85 -24.46
C ASP A 118 -36.75 11.35 -24.09
N PRO A 119 -36.04 10.86 -23.05
CA PRO A 119 -36.04 9.43 -22.68
C PRO A 119 -37.42 8.85 -22.34
N THR A 120 -38.42 9.71 -22.10
CA THR A 120 -39.79 9.33 -21.73
C THR A 120 -40.78 9.34 -22.89
N SER A 121 -40.32 9.72 -24.10
CA SER A 121 -41.10 9.79 -25.34
C SER A 121 -41.02 8.49 -26.15
N GLU A 122 -41.97 8.25 -27.05
CA GLU A 122 -41.91 7.09 -27.96
C GLU A 122 -40.75 7.18 -28.95
N ARG A 123 -40.38 8.38 -29.44
CA ARG A 123 -39.13 8.57 -30.20
C ARG A 123 -37.89 8.26 -29.36
N GLY A 124 -37.85 8.66 -28.08
CA GLY A 124 -36.74 8.34 -27.18
C GLY A 124 -36.63 6.86 -26.85
N LYS A 125 -37.76 6.20 -26.57
CA LYS A 125 -37.84 4.74 -26.37
C LYS A 125 -37.43 4.00 -27.64
N LYS A 126 -37.90 4.43 -28.82
CA LYS A 126 -37.53 3.81 -30.11
C LYS A 126 -36.07 4.04 -30.46
N ALA A 127 -35.51 5.23 -30.20
CA ALA A 127 -34.08 5.47 -30.37
C ALA A 127 -33.23 4.64 -29.38
N LYS A 128 -33.71 4.41 -28.15
CA LYS A 128 -33.08 3.49 -27.21
C LYS A 128 -33.21 2.02 -27.65
N ALA A 129 -34.36 1.62 -28.18
CA ALA A 129 -34.58 0.27 -28.70
C ALA A 129 -33.75 0.00 -29.97
N MET A 130 -33.61 1.00 -30.86
CA MET A 130 -32.71 0.90 -32.02
C MET A 130 -31.24 0.86 -31.60
N LYS A 131 -30.84 1.62 -30.56
CA LYS A 131 -29.52 1.44 -29.93
C LYS A 131 -29.35 0.11 -29.18
N MET A 132 -30.43 -0.58 -28.82
CA MET A 132 -30.38 -1.94 -28.29
C MET A 132 -30.27 -2.97 -29.42
N SER A 133 -30.99 -2.81 -30.55
CA SER A 133 -30.85 -3.71 -31.69
C SER A 133 -29.52 -3.51 -32.46
N GLU A 134 -28.99 -2.28 -32.51
CA GLU A 134 -27.62 -1.99 -32.98
C GLU A 134 -26.53 -2.48 -32.00
N HIS A 135 -26.92 -2.86 -30.78
CA HIS A 135 -26.09 -3.63 -29.84
C HIS A 135 -26.26 -5.13 -30.08
N GLU A 136 -27.48 -5.63 -30.24
CA GLU A 136 -27.77 -7.05 -30.51
C GLU A 136 -27.15 -7.54 -31.85
N GLU A 137 -27.05 -6.69 -32.88
CA GLU A 137 -26.29 -6.99 -34.12
C GLU A 137 -24.78 -6.62 -34.03
N LYS A 138 -24.26 -6.31 -32.83
CA LYS A 138 -22.83 -6.15 -32.53
C LYS A 138 -22.33 -6.96 -31.33
N GLU A 139 -23.20 -7.72 -30.67
CA GLU A 139 -22.88 -8.60 -29.54
C GLU A 139 -22.54 -10.04 -29.97
N GLU A 140 -22.35 -10.32 -31.27
CA GLU A 140 -21.85 -11.63 -31.74
C GLU A 140 -20.30 -11.80 -31.64
N ASP A 141 -19.54 -10.75 -31.29
CA ASP A 141 -18.07 -10.81 -31.12
C ASP A 141 -17.56 -10.33 -29.73
N GLU A 142 -18.43 -10.25 -28.71
CA GLU A 142 -17.96 -10.12 -27.31
C GLU A 142 -17.37 -11.46 -26.81
N VAL A 143 -16.03 -11.54 -26.79
CA VAL A 143 -15.31 -12.69 -26.24
C VAL A 143 -15.55 -12.78 -24.72
N LEU A 144 -16.40 -13.74 -24.30
CA LEU A 144 -16.78 -13.98 -22.91
C LEU A 144 -15.59 -14.28 -21.98
N PHE A 145 -15.06 -13.22 -21.38
CA PHE A 145 -13.90 -13.21 -20.50
C PHE A 145 -14.10 -13.91 -19.15
N THR A 146 -14.05 -15.24 -19.14
CA THR A 146 -14.02 -16.01 -17.89
C THR A 146 -12.61 -16.05 -17.25
N GLU A 147 -12.57 -15.98 -15.92
CA GLU A 147 -11.35 -16.21 -15.13
C GLU A 147 -11.10 -17.72 -15.01
N GLN A 148 -9.88 -18.17 -15.31
CA GLN A 148 -9.44 -19.48 -14.84
C GLN A 148 -9.04 -19.35 -13.37
N MET A 149 -9.77 -20.03 -12.49
CA MET A 149 -9.51 -19.98 -11.04
C MET A 149 -8.21 -20.70 -10.70
N MET A 150 -7.18 -19.94 -10.32
CA MET A 150 -6.09 -20.43 -9.49
C MET A 150 -6.48 -20.21 -8.01
N GLU A 151 -7.43 -21.01 -7.52
CA GLU A 151 -7.74 -21.02 -6.08
C GLU A 151 -6.66 -21.80 -5.32
N SER A 152 -6.15 -21.15 -4.29
CA SER A 152 -5.25 -21.64 -3.23
C SER A 152 -5.36 -23.13 -2.92
N ILE A 153 -4.22 -23.84 -2.99
CA ILE A 153 -3.97 -25.06 -2.21
C ILE A 153 -3.01 -24.67 -1.08
N ASP A 154 -3.60 -24.18 0.02
CA ASP A 154 -2.98 -24.23 1.34
C ASP A 154 -3.71 -25.35 2.09
N GLY A 155 -3.03 -26.48 2.31
CA GLY A 155 -3.63 -27.70 2.84
C GLY A 155 -2.65 -28.86 2.78
N ASP A 156 -2.04 -29.16 3.92
CA ASP A 156 -1.04 -30.21 4.10
C ASP A 156 -1.66 -31.62 3.98
N GLU A 157 -1.22 -32.40 3.00
CA GLU A 157 -1.11 -33.86 3.09
C GLU A 157 -0.15 -34.37 1.99
N GLY A 158 0.78 -35.27 2.35
CA GLY A 158 1.92 -35.61 1.50
C GLY A 158 1.61 -36.57 0.34
N GLY A 159 2.02 -36.21 -0.87
CA GLY A 159 1.97 -37.11 -2.04
C GLY A 159 2.73 -36.56 -3.25
N GLY A 160 3.84 -37.21 -3.62
CA GLY A 160 4.64 -36.81 -4.78
C GLY A 160 3.94 -37.14 -6.10
N GLY A 161 3.53 -36.12 -6.85
CA GLY A 161 2.93 -36.26 -8.19
C GLY A 161 3.25 -35.04 -9.06
N SER A 162 3.68 -35.27 -10.30
CA SER A 162 4.12 -34.20 -11.19
C SER A 162 2.93 -33.35 -11.70
N VAL A 163 2.98 -32.05 -11.44
CA VAL A 163 2.02 -31.08 -12.00
C VAL A 163 2.33 -30.90 -13.49
N SER A 164 1.69 -31.71 -14.35
CA SER A 164 1.86 -31.57 -15.80
C SER A 164 1.33 -30.22 -16.26
N VAL A 165 2.18 -29.41 -16.90
CA VAL A 165 1.77 -28.22 -17.65
C VAL A 165 0.62 -28.59 -18.58
N VAL A 166 -0.45 -27.80 -18.57
CA VAL A 166 -1.54 -27.94 -19.55
C VAL A 166 -1.09 -27.32 -20.86
N ASP A 167 -0.67 -28.18 -21.78
CA ASP A 167 -0.40 -27.78 -23.16
C ASP A 167 -1.69 -27.25 -23.81
N LEU A 168 -1.71 -25.94 -24.06
CA LEU A 168 -2.86 -25.25 -24.65
C LEU A 168 -3.11 -25.68 -26.11
N SER A 169 -2.12 -26.22 -26.81
CA SER A 169 -2.32 -26.76 -28.16
C SER A 169 -3.22 -28.01 -28.15
N LEU A 170 -3.21 -28.76 -27.04
CA LEU A 170 -4.04 -29.94 -26.81
C LEU A 170 -5.38 -29.62 -26.12
N SER A 171 -5.83 -28.36 -26.11
CA SER A 171 -7.09 -27.94 -25.50
C SER A 171 -8.03 -27.26 -26.50
N LYS A 172 -9.31 -27.68 -26.50
CA LYS A 172 -10.40 -27.05 -27.28
C LYS A 172 -11.51 -26.52 -26.37
N CYS A 173 -12.18 -25.46 -26.83
CA CYS A 173 -13.40 -24.90 -26.27
C CYS A 173 -14.60 -25.39 -27.08
N LEU A 174 -15.63 -25.89 -26.39
CA LEU A 174 -16.90 -26.33 -26.97
C LEU A 174 -17.98 -25.29 -26.63
N VAL A 175 -18.59 -24.71 -27.66
CA VAL A 175 -19.52 -23.57 -27.59
C VAL A 175 -20.93 -24.00 -28.01
N HIS A 176 -21.94 -23.34 -27.45
CA HIS A 176 -23.37 -23.68 -27.52
C HIS A 176 -23.79 -24.94 -26.72
N LEU A 177 -23.03 -25.29 -25.68
CA LEU A 177 -23.42 -26.32 -24.71
C LEU A 177 -24.57 -25.84 -23.79
N PRO A 178 -25.49 -26.72 -23.33
CA PRO A 178 -26.60 -26.31 -22.49
C PRO A 178 -26.19 -25.63 -21.18
N ASN A 179 -26.78 -24.47 -20.88
CA ASN A 179 -26.45 -23.68 -19.67
C ASN A 179 -26.75 -24.42 -18.34
N LYS A 180 -27.62 -25.44 -18.34
CA LYS A 180 -27.91 -26.28 -17.17
C LYS A 180 -26.80 -27.29 -16.85
N TRP A 181 -26.03 -27.75 -17.85
CA TRP A 181 -24.98 -28.75 -17.67
C TRP A 181 -23.79 -28.24 -16.83
N GLN A 182 -23.20 -29.15 -16.08
CA GLN A 182 -21.95 -29.03 -15.35
C GLN A 182 -20.90 -29.94 -16.01
N SER A 183 -19.75 -30.17 -15.35
CA SER A 183 -18.69 -31.01 -15.90
C SER A 183 -19.14 -32.45 -16.17
N ASP A 184 -20.03 -33.01 -15.36
CA ASP A 184 -20.35 -34.44 -15.42
C ASP A 184 -21.36 -34.77 -16.53
N GLU A 185 -22.31 -33.88 -16.83
CA GLU A 185 -23.14 -33.98 -18.03
C GLU A 185 -22.31 -33.80 -19.31
N LEU A 186 -21.28 -32.93 -19.30
CA LEU A 186 -20.34 -32.81 -20.42
C LEU A 186 -19.51 -34.09 -20.60
N LYS A 187 -18.94 -34.65 -19.53
CA LYS A 187 -18.20 -35.94 -19.57
C LYS A 187 -19.08 -37.06 -20.13
N LYS A 188 -20.35 -37.12 -19.73
CA LYS A 188 -21.33 -38.11 -20.23
C LYS A 188 -21.57 -37.94 -21.73
N PHE A 189 -21.81 -36.72 -22.20
CA PHE A 189 -21.98 -36.42 -23.63
C PHE A 189 -20.74 -36.81 -24.45
N LEU A 190 -19.54 -36.48 -23.99
CA LEU A 190 -18.29 -36.86 -24.66
C LEU A 190 -18.12 -38.38 -24.74
N GLY A 191 -18.43 -39.10 -23.66
CA GLY A 191 -18.45 -40.57 -23.64
C GLY A 191 -19.50 -41.18 -24.58
N GLU A 192 -20.69 -40.59 -24.66
CA GLU A 192 -21.75 -40.99 -25.60
C GLU A 192 -21.38 -40.74 -27.07
N GLN A 193 -20.47 -39.81 -27.36
CA GLN A 193 -19.89 -39.63 -28.70
C GLN A 193 -18.62 -40.46 -28.94
N GLY A 194 -18.08 -41.16 -27.94
CA GLY A 194 -16.85 -41.95 -28.05
C GLY A 194 -15.55 -41.13 -28.03
N VAL A 195 -15.58 -39.88 -27.54
CA VAL A 195 -14.41 -39.00 -27.49
C VAL A 195 -13.51 -39.33 -26.31
N LEU A 196 -12.23 -39.64 -26.58
CA LEU A 196 -11.18 -39.77 -25.57
C LEU A 196 -10.63 -38.39 -25.19
N TYR A 197 -10.36 -38.15 -23.90
CA TYR A 197 -9.84 -36.87 -23.38
C TYR A 197 -9.12 -37.04 -22.03
N LYS A 198 -8.12 -36.19 -21.77
CA LYS A 198 -7.39 -36.08 -20.49
C LYS A 198 -8.24 -35.42 -19.41
N SER A 199 -8.97 -34.35 -19.74
CA SER A 199 -9.93 -33.73 -18.82
C SER A 199 -11.02 -32.95 -19.54
N ALA A 200 -12.23 -32.93 -18.98
CA ALA A 200 -13.35 -32.11 -19.44
C ALA A 200 -13.95 -31.32 -18.26
N LYS A 201 -14.16 -30.02 -18.44
CA LYS A 201 -14.64 -29.08 -17.40
C LYS A 201 -15.73 -28.17 -17.93
N LYS A 202 -16.85 -28.06 -17.20
CA LYS A 202 -17.95 -27.13 -17.52
C LYS A 202 -18.61 -26.59 -16.26
N ARG A 203 -18.95 -25.30 -16.28
CA ARG A 203 -19.66 -24.60 -15.20
C ARG A 203 -21.15 -24.44 -15.53
N ARG A 204 -22.01 -24.60 -14.52
CA ARG A 204 -23.43 -24.23 -14.62
C ARG A 204 -23.58 -22.74 -14.91
N GLY A 205 -24.52 -22.39 -15.80
CA GLY A 205 -24.76 -21.03 -16.27
C GLY A 205 -23.97 -20.62 -17.51
N MET A 206 -22.83 -21.27 -17.79
CA MET A 206 -22.04 -21.01 -19.01
C MET A 206 -22.54 -21.87 -20.18
N ILE A 207 -22.55 -21.30 -21.39
CA ILE A 207 -22.83 -22.01 -22.66
C ILE A 207 -21.57 -22.61 -23.31
N VAL A 208 -20.44 -22.57 -22.59
CA VAL A 208 -19.16 -23.14 -23.05
C VAL A 208 -18.62 -24.16 -22.05
N GLY A 209 -17.76 -25.05 -22.53
CA GLY A 209 -17.03 -26.04 -21.73
C GLY A 209 -15.70 -26.38 -22.40
N PHE A 210 -14.73 -26.81 -21.62
CA PHE A 210 -13.35 -27.01 -22.08
C PHE A 210 -12.98 -28.50 -22.05
N VAL A 211 -12.28 -28.96 -23.08
CA VAL A 211 -11.77 -30.33 -23.21
C VAL A 211 -10.28 -30.27 -23.50
N THR A 212 -9.49 -31.03 -22.76
CA THR A 212 -8.05 -31.20 -22.96
C THR A 212 -7.77 -32.66 -23.27
N PHE A 213 -6.95 -32.92 -24.29
CA PHE A 213 -6.61 -34.23 -24.82
C PHE A 213 -5.22 -34.67 -24.31
N GLU A 214 -4.89 -35.95 -24.42
CA GLU A 214 -3.58 -36.47 -23.97
C GLU A 214 -2.48 -36.29 -25.03
N ASN A 215 -2.86 -36.31 -26.31
CA ASN A 215 -1.96 -36.16 -27.45
C ASN A 215 -2.69 -35.55 -28.67
N ALA A 216 -1.94 -35.26 -29.73
CA ALA A 216 -2.49 -34.65 -30.96
C ALA A 216 -3.42 -35.58 -31.76
N GLU A 217 -3.30 -36.90 -31.61
CA GLU A 217 -4.15 -37.89 -32.30
C GLU A 217 -5.57 -37.90 -31.70
N GLN A 218 -5.66 -37.92 -30.36
CA GLN A 218 -6.91 -37.74 -29.63
C GLN A 218 -7.53 -36.36 -29.91
N LEU A 219 -6.72 -35.31 -30.03
CA LEU A 219 -7.18 -33.97 -30.40
C LEU A 219 -7.84 -33.97 -31.78
N GLN A 220 -7.18 -34.51 -32.79
CA GLN A 220 -7.69 -34.56 -34.17
C GLN A 220 -8.98 -35.40 -34.25
N SER A 221 -8.94 -36.63 -33.74
CA SER A 221 -10.10 -37.52 -33.73
C SER A 221 -11.27 -36.95 -32.91
N GLY A 222 -10.98 -36.34 -31.76
CA GLY A 222 -11.99 -35.69 -30.92
C GLY A 222 -12.64 -34.46 -31.57
N VAL A 223 -11.90 -33.71 -32.40
CA VAL A 223 -12.45 -32.63 -33.22
C VAL A 223 -13.35 -33.18 -34.32
N GLU A 224 -12.87 -34.16 -35.10
CA GLU A 224 -13.64 -34.80 -36.19
C GLU A 224 -14.93 -35.48 -35.70
N ILE A 225 -14.91 -36.08 -34.50
CA ILE A 225 -16.09 -36.71 -33.89
C ILE A 225 -17.11 -35.67 -33.41
N LEU A 226 -16.67 -34.48 -32.99
CA LEU A 226 -17.54 -33.45 -32.40
C LEU A 226 -18.05 -32.41 -33.40
N ASP A 227 -17.39 -32.26 -34.56
CA ASP A 227 -17.84 -31.33 -35.59
C ASP A 227 -19.19 -31.75 -36.20
N GLY A 228 -20.00 -30.76 -36.57
CA GLY A 228 -21.37 -30.96 -37.06
C GLY A 228 -22.37 -31.58 -36.07
N LYS A 229 -21.98 -31.91 -34.83
CA LYS A 229 -22.90 -32.46 -33.81
C LYS A 229 -23.88 -31.40 -33.33
N THR A 230 -25.11 -31.83 -33.00
CA THR A 230 -26.14 -30.95 -32.44
C THR A 230 -26.44 -31.27 -30.97
N VAL A 231 -26.67 -30.23 -30.17
CA VAL A 231 -27.11 -30.35 -28.78
C VAL A 231 -28.25 -29.35 -28.54
N ASN A 232 -29.42 -29.85 -28.14
CA ASN A 232 -30.65 -29.05 -27.94
C ASN A 232 -30.93 -28.05 -29.09
N SER A 233 -31.00 -28.56 -30.32
CA SER A 233 -31.28 -27.81 -31.55
C SER A 233 -30.26 -26.70 -31.91
N SER A 234 -29.11 -26.66 -31.24
CA SER A 234 -27.96 -25.81 -31.61
C SER A 234 -26.83 -26.67 -32.17
N ASN A 235 -26.12 -26.17 -33.19
CA ASN A 235 -24.89 -26.80 -33.66
C ASN A 235 -23.78 -26.55 -32.64
N LEU A 236 -23.06 -27.59 -32.24
CA LEU A 236 -21.88 -27.51 -31.40
C LEU A 236 -20.77 -26.83 -32.21
N LYS A 237 -20.22 -25.72 -31.73
CA LYS A 237 -19.03 -25.10 -32.33
C LYS A 237 -17.80 -25.49 -31.53
N ILE A 238 -16.73 -25.88 -32.23
CA ILE A 238 -15.42 -26.14 -31.65
C ILE A 238 -14.53 -24.92 -31.95
N ALA A 239 -13.87 -24.40 -30.93
CA ALA A 239 -12.91 -23.30 -31.04
C ALA A 239 -11.61 -23.66 -30.31
N ASP A 240 -10.49 -23.05 -30.72
CA ASP A 240 -9.23 -23.16 -30.00
C ASP A 240 -9.31 -22.44 -28.64
N VAL A 241 -8.57 -22.94 -27.64
CA VAL A 241 -8.41 -22.24 -26.36
C VAL A 241 -7.38 -21.12 -26.53
N LEU A 242 -7.83 -20.03 -27.16
CA LEU A 242 -7.05 -18.81 -27.27
C LEU A 242 -6.79 -18.24 -25.86
N PRO A 243 -5.53 -17.95 -25.49
CA PRO A 243 -5.24 -17.00 -24.41
C PRO A 243 -5.91 -15.65 -24.73
N ARG A 244 -6.19 -14.83 -23.70
CA ARG A 244 -6.77 -13.50 -23.92
C ARG A 244 -5.83 -12.61 -24.74
N THR A 245 -5.99 -12.59 -26.05
CA THR A 245 -5.38 -11.56 -26.89
C THR A 245 -6.03 -10.22 -26.57
N PHE A 246 -5.20 -9.18 -26.42
CA PHE A 246 -5.67 -7.81 -26.24
C PHE A 246 -6.67 -7.42 -27.32
N ASP A 247 -7.73 -6.70 -26.94
CA ASP A 247 -8.68 -6.12 -27.90
C ASP A 247 -7.93 -5.20 -28.86
N LYS A 248 -8.08 -5.43 -30.17
CA LYS A 248 -7.37 -4.66 -31.21
C LYS A 248 -7.85 -3.21 -31.29
N ASN A 249 -9.00 -2.86 -30.74
CA ASN A 249 -9.40 -1.46 -30.56
C ASN A 249 -8.64 -0.78 -29.41
N ASP A 250 -8.16 -1.54 -28.42
CA ASP A 250 -7.38 -1.03 -27.30
C ASP A 250 -5.87 -1.05 -27.55
N ALA A 251 -5.42 -1.63 -28.67
CA ALA A 251 -4.04 -1.58 -29.18
C ALA A 251 -3.57 -0.17 -29.63
N ARG A 252 -4.33 0.88 -29.30
CA ARG A 252 -3.91 2.29 -29.36
C ARG A 252 -3.65 2.92 -27.99
N LYS A 253 -3.89 2.20 -26.88
CA LYS A 253 -3.12 2.47 -25.66
C LYS A 253 -1.67 2.10 -25.98
N SER A 254 -0.73 3.00 -25.71
CA SER A 254 0.68 2.81 -26.06
C SER A 254 1.26 1.55 -25.42
N VAL A 255 2.29 1.00 -26.06
CA VAL A 255 3.29 0.22 -25.32
C VAL A 255 3.74 1.10 -24.16
N LYS A 256 3.48 0.66 -22.92
CA LYS A 256 3.92 1.40 -21.74
C LYS A 256 5.44 1.38 -21.71
N SER A 257 6.06 2.55 -21.61
CA SER A 257 7.46 2.65 -21.28
C SER A 257 7.71 2.28 -19.81
N ALA A 258 8.97 2.05 -19.44
CA ALA A 258 9.41 1.95 -18.05
C ALA A 258 8.87 3.12 -17.20
N ARG A 259 8.95 4.35 -17.72
CA ARG A 259 8.38 5.57 -17.11
C ARG A 259 6.88 5.48 -16.88
N ASP A 260 6.10 5.01 -17.86
CA ASP A 260 4.64 4.84 -17.72
C ASP A 260 4.25 3.71 -16.75
N ALA A 261 5.14 2.74 -16.55
CA ALA A 261 4.95 1.62 -15.65
C ALA A 261 5.27 1.98 -14.18
N VAL A 262 6.35 2.74 -13.91
CA VAL A 262 6.80 3.07 -12.54
C VAL A 262 6.49 4.49 -12.07
N THR A 263 6.13 5.39 -12.98
CA THR A 263 5.77 6.79 -12.70
C THR A 263 4.60 7.27 -13.57
N PRO A 264 3.41 6.66 -13.42
CA PRO A 264 2.25 6.92 -14.29
C PRO A 264 1.78 8.39 -14.29
N LEU A 265 2.10 9.19 -13.27
CA LEU A 265 1.75 10.62 -13.20
C LEU A 265 2.91 11.57 -13.56
N ALA A 266 4.01 11.07 -14.12
CA ALA A 266 5.16 11.88 -14.57
C ALA A 266 4.87 12.80 -15.78
N TYR A 267 3.62 12.86 -16.26
CA TYR A 267 3.16 13.83 -17.27
C TYR A 267 2.40 15.02 -16.67
N LEU A 268 2.05 14.97 -15.37
CA LEU A 268 1.33 16.02 -14.65
C LEU A 268 2.29 16.95 -13.89
N SER A 269 1.89 18.22 -13.70
CA SER A 269 2.59 19.10 -12.77
C SER A 269 2.45 18.57 -11.34
N TYR A 270 3.39 18.92 -10.45
CA TYR A 270 3.36 18.39 -9.09
C TYR A 270 2.10 18.82 -8.32
N ALA A 271 1.60 20.03 -8.55
CA ALA A 271 0.33 20.50 -7.97
C ALA A 271 -0.88 19.68 -8.43
N ASP A 272 -0.94 19.30 -9.71
CA ASP A 272 -2.02 18.46 -10.24
C ASP A 272 -1.99 17.05 -9.66
N GLN A 273 -0.78 16.48 -9.48
CA GLN A 273 -0.59 15.18 -8.81
C GLN A 273 -1.12 15.23 -7.37
N LEU A 274 -0.82 16.30 -6.63
CA LEU A 274 -1.26 16.49 -5.25
C LEU A 274 -2.79 16.60 -5.14
N GLU A 275 -3.44 17.38 -6.01
CA GLU A 275 -4.91 17.50 -5.99
C GLU A 275 -5.62 16.22 -6.47
N GLN A 276 -5.05 15.47 -7.42
CA GLN A 276 -5.54 14.13 -7.79
C GLN A 276 -5.46 13.16 -6.59
N LYS A 277 -4.33 13.13 -5.88
CA LYS A 277 -4.13 12.29 -4.68
C LYS A 277 -5.09 12.68 -3.55
N LYS A 278 -5.16 13.97 -3.23
CA LYS A 278 -6.09 14.55 -2.23
C LYS A 278 -7.55 14.25 -2.57
N THR A 279 -7.93 14.32 -3.84
CA THR A 279 -9.27 13.90 -4.32
C THR A 279 -9.51 12.40 -4.09
N SER A 280 -8.53 11.53 -4.38
CA SER A 280 -8.61 10.08 -4.12
C SER A 280 -8.79 9.77 -2.61
N ILE A 281 -7.98 10.39 -1.76
CA ILE A 281 -8.12 10.31 -0.29
C ILE A 281 -9.52 10.77 0.15
N GLY A 282 -10.01 11.91 -0.36
CA GLY A 282 -11.36 12.41 -0.09
C GLY A 282 -12.48 11.44 -0.52
N GLN A 283 -12.32 10.72 -1.63
CA GLN A 283 -13.24 9.66 -2.03
C GLN A 283 -13.20 8.44 -1.09
N MET A 284 -12.03 8.09 -0.56
CA MET A 284 -11.86 7.03 0.44
C MET A 284 -12.48 7.39 1.79
N LEU A 285 -12.36 8.64 2.25
CA LEU A 285 -13.08 9.14 3.44
C LEU A 285 -14.60 9.12 3.24
N LYS A 286 -15.09 9.45 2.04
CA LYS A 286 -16.51 9.29 1.65
C LYS A 286 -16.94 7.82 1.54
N LYS A 287 -16.03 6.88 1.27
CA LYS A 287 -16.26 5.42 1.28
C LYS A 287 -16.36 4.90 2.72
N LEU A 288 -15.50 5.36 3.63
CA LEU A 288 -15.55 5.07 5.07
C LEU A 288 -16.89 5.48 5.68
N ALA A 289 -17.29 6.76 5.57
CA ALA A 289 -18.55 7.25 6.16
C ALA A 289 -19.81 6.50 5.63
N ARG A 290 -19.87 6.23 4.32
CA ARG A 290 -20.97 5.45 3.72
C ARG A 290 -20.99 4.00 4.19
N ASN A 291 -19.83 3.39 4.39
CA ASN A 291 -19.73 2.00 4.85
C ASN A 291 -20.01 1.88 6.35
N ALA A 292 -19.54 2.81 7.19
CA ALA A 292 -19.89 2.87 8.61
C ALA A 292 -21.40 3.04 8.83
N ARG A 293 -22.07 3.93 8.04
CA ARG A 293 -23.54 4.05 8.06
C ARG A 293 -24.26 2.76 7.71
N LYS A 294 -23.67 1.93 6.83
CA LYS A 294 -24.18 0.58 6.51
C LYS A 294 -23.75 -0.48 7.54
N ALA A 295 -22.68 -0.23 8.30
CA ALA A 295 -22.09 -1.19 9.24
C ALA A 295 -22.64 -1.06 10.66
N CYS A 296 -23.34 0.03 10.98
CA CYS A 296 -24.11 0.16 12.21
C CYS A 296 -25.10 -1.02 12.36
N PRO A 297 -25.22 -1.62 13.55
CA PRO A 297 -26.29 -2.58 13.85
C PRO A 297 -27.70 -1.99 13.68
N ASN A 298 -28.69 -2.84 13.45
CA ASN A 298 -30.10 -2.44 13.47
C ASN A 298 -30.55 -2.31 14.93
N GLY A 299 -31.00 -1.12 15.33
CA GLY A 299 -31.47 -0.82 16.69
C GLY A 299 -30.61 0.24 17.39
N ASN A 300 -29.29 0.20 17.17
CA ASN A 300 -28.36 1.19 17.68
C ASN A 300 -28.46 2.52 16.91
N SER A 301 -28.21 3.64 17.61
CA SER A 301 -28.09 4.96 17.00
C SER A 301 -26.84 5.04 16.12
N LEU A 302 -26.95 5.79 15.02
CA LEU A 302 -25.78 6.08 14.17
C LEU A 302 -24.78 6.97 14.94
N PRO A 303 -23.46 6.65 14.93
CA PRO A 303 -22.46 7.50 15.56
C PRO A 303 -22.52 8.96 15.06
N GLN A 304 -22.31 9.93 15.95
CA GLN A 304 -22.50 11.35 15.63
C GLN A 304 -21.67 11.81 14.42
N TRP A 305 -20.44 11.30 14.27
CA TRP A 305 -19.59 11.59 13.11
C TRP A 305 -20.15 11.08 11.77
N VAL A 306 -20.98 10.02 11.80
CA VAL A 306 -21.73 9.48 10.66
C VAL A 306 -23.00 10.30 10.38
N LEU A 307 -23.55 11.00 11.36
CA LEU A 307 -24.66 11.93 11.16
C LEU A 307 -24.14 13.24 10.53
N THR A 308 -23.16 13.88 11.17
CA THR A 308 -22.51 15.12 10.69
C THR A 308 -21.56 14.93 9.50
N SER A 309 -21.50 13.70 8.96
CA SER A 309 -20.78 13.38 7.72
C SER A 309 -21.33 14.15 6.52
N ARG A 310 -22.60 14.55 6.52
CA ARG A 310 -23.20 15.32 5.41
C ARG A 310 -22.67 16.74 5.35
N ASP A 311 -22.57 17.39 6.50
CA ASP A 311 -22.16 18.79 6.64
C ASP A 311 -20.70 18.96 6.21
N ARG A 312 -19.87 17.93 6.47
CA ARG A 312 -18.48 17.79 6.01
C ARG A 312 -18.37 17.20 4.59
N GLY A 313 -19.27 17.57 3.68
CA GLY A 313 -19.24 17.20 2.26
C GLY A 313 -19.28 15.69 1.96
N GLY A 314 -19.76 14.87 2.90
CA GLY A 314 -19.78 13.41 2.84
C GLY A 314 -18.59 12.70 3.51
N LEU A 315 -17.58 13.43 4.01
CA LEU A 315 -16.37 12.87 4.62
C LEU A 315 -16.65 12.22 5.99
N ALA A 316 -15.75 11.32 6.42
CA ALA A 316 -15.80 10.70 7.75
C ALA A 316 -15.25 11.62 8.85
N CYS A 317 -14.15 12.31 8.52
CA CYS A 317 -13.40 13.24 9.34
C CYS A 317 -13.02 14.46 8.49
N ASN A 318 -12.39 15.46 9.10
CA ASN A 318 -11.74 16.51 8.33
C ASN A 318 -10.55 15.92 7.55
N LEU A 319 -10.30 16.44 6.34
CA LEU A 319 -9.08 16.18 5.58
C LEU A 319 -8.28 17.49 5.59
N GLU A 320 -7.26 17.54 6.43
CA GLU A 320 -6.51 18.78 6.73
C GLU A 320 -5.72 19.28 5.51
N GLY A 321 -5.28 18.36 4.66
CA GLY A 321 -4.54 18.67 3.43
C GLY A 321 -3.81 17.47 2.86
N ILE A 322 -2.75 17.78 2.09
CA ILE A 322 -1.74 16.83 1.65
C ILE A 322 -0.35 17.41 1.94
N ILE A 323 0.52 16.64 2.58
CA ILE A 323 1.91 17.01 2.84
C ILE A 323 2.76 16.69 1.61
N GLU A 324 3.42 17.72 1.09
CA GLU A 324 4.30 17.63 -0.07
C GLU A 324 5.66 16.96 0.25
N SER A 325 6.18 16.21 -0.71
CA SER A 325 7.51 15.59 -0.63
C SER A 325 8.61 16.64 -0.82
N PRO A 326 9.57 16.82 0.12
CA PRO A 326 10.70 17.75 -0.08
C PRO A 326 11.55 17.44 -1.30
N ILE A 327 11.58 16.17 -1.71
CA ILE A 327 12.28 15.70 -2.91
C ILE A 327 11.25 14.99 -3.79
N THR A 328 11.05 15.49 -5.00
CA THR A 328 10.10 14.93 -5.98
C THR A 328 10.77 14.02 -7.01
N ASN A 329 12.03 14.29 -7.36
CA ASN A 329 12.82 13.53 -8.31
C ASN A 329 13.99 12.84 -7.61
N GLY A 330 14.29 11.59 -7.95
CA GLY A 330 15.40 10.81 -7.38
C GLY A 330 15.27 10.52 -5.88
N TYR A 331 14.08 10.61 -5.31
CA TYR A 331 13.82 10.45 -3.87
C TYR A 331 14.00 9.02 -3.36
N ARG A 332 14.00 8.03 -4.27
CA ARG A 332 13.80 6.61 -3.93
C ARG A 332 15.11 5.93 -3.51
N ASN A 333 15.33 5.79 -2.21
CA ASN A 333 16.53 5.16 -1.63
C ASN A 333 16.65 3.64 -1.88
N LYS A 334 15.62 2.97 -2.42
CA LYS A 334 15.63 1.55 -2.78
C LYS A 334 14.98 1.30 -4.13
N CYS A 335 15.78 0.95 -5.14
CA CYS A 335 15.32 0.58 -6.47
C CYS A 335 15.52 -0.91 -6.74
N GLU A 336 14.53 -1.54 -7.38
CA GLU A 336 14.49 -2.98 -7.66
C GLU A 336 14.27 -3.17 -9.17
N PHE A 337 15.34 -3.51 -9.88
CA PHE A 337 15.37 -3.70 -11.32
C PHE A 337 15.29 -5.19 -11.64
N SER A 338 14.19 -5.62 -12.27
CA SER A 338 14.07 -6.97 -12.82
C SER A 338 15.15 -7.18 -13.89
N VAL A 339 15.67 -8.41 -13.95
CA VAL A 339 16.49 -8.88 -15.08
C VAL A 339 15.64 -9.85 -15.90
N GLY A 340 15.67 -9.72 -17.22
CA GLY A 340 14.88 -10.55 -18.12
C GLY A 340 15.09 -10.19 -19.58
N LEU A 341 14.07 -10.43 -20.41
CA LEU A 341 14.10 -10.12 -21.83
C LEU A 341 13.28 -8.86 -22.16
N SER A 342 13.81 -8.02 -23.04
CA SER A 342 13.08 -6.90 -23.66
C SER A 342 12.07 -7.35 -24.71
N LEU A 343 11.26 -6.42 -25.22
CA LEU A 343 10.32 -6.65 -26.32
C LEU A 343 11.01 -7.15 -27.61
N GLN A 344 12.30 -6.88 -27.75
CA GLN A 344 13.16 -7.30 -28.86
C GLN A 344 13.94 -8.59 -28.55
N GLY A 345 13.67 -9.25 -27.42
CA GLY A 345 14.30 -10.51 -27.01
C GLY A 345 15.76 -10.39 -26.53
N LYS A 346 16.26 -9.18 -26.24
CA LYS A 346 17.60 -8.98 -25.68
C LYS A 346 17.60 -9.09 -24.15
N PRO A 347 18.69 -9.55 -23.52
CA PRO A 347 18.94 -9.38 -22.08
C PRO A 347 18.81 -7.93 -21.64
N THR A 348 18.06 -7.66 -20.56
CA THR A 348 17.77 -6.29 -20.10
C THR A 348 17.60 -6.21 -18.58
N VAL A 349 18.25 -5.22 -17.96
CA VAL A 349 18.09 -4.81 -16.55
C VAL A 349 17.19 -3.57 -16.48
N GLY A 350 16.08 -3.66 -15.75
CA GLY A 350 15.17 -2.51 -15.62
C GLY A 350 13.80 -2.86 -15.04
N PHE A 351 12.72 -2.31 -15.59
CA PHE A 351 11.37 -2.46 -15.06
C PHE A 351 10.48 -3.34 -15.95
N SER A 352 9.64 -4.15 -15.28
CA SER A 352 8.64 -5.01 -15.91
C SER A 352 7.50 -4.14 -16.46
N LEU A 353 7.29 -4.12 -17.78
CA LEU A 353 6.32 -3.24 -18.45
C LEU A 353 4.84 -3.55 -18.12
N GLY A 354 4.60 -4.71 -17.49
CA GLY A 354 3.28 -5.13 -17.01
C GLY A 354 3.40 -6.31 -16.05
N SER A 355 2.24 -6.90 -15.74
CA SER A 355 2.12 -8.07 -14.88
C SER A 355 2.12 -9.37 -15.68
N PHE A 356 2.67 -10.43 -15.08
CA PHE A 356 2.64 -11.79 -15.64
C PHE A 356 1.20 -12.26 -15.92
N CYS A 357 0.23 -11.89 -15.07
CA CYS A 357 -1.20 -12.18 -15.25
C CYS A 357 -1.82 -11.52 -16.50
N ALA A 358 -1.18 -10.49 -17.06
CA ALA A 358 -1.57 -9.86 -18.32
C ALA A 358 -0.73 -10.38 -19.52
N GLY A 359 0.08 -11.43 -19.33
CA GLY A 359 0.99 -11.98 -20.33
C GLY A 359 2.27 -11.16 -20.56
N VAL A 360 2.45 -10.04 -19.84
CA VAL A 360 3.59 -9.13 -20.05
C VAL A 360 4.74 -9.52 -19.12
N THR A 361 5.82 -10.04 -19.71
CA THR A 361 7.09 -10.35 -19.03
C THR A 361 8.24 -9.42 -19.43
N ALA A 362 8.01 -8.55 -20.42
CA ALA A 362 9.05 -7.72 -21.00
C ALA A 362 9.64 -6.73 -19.98
N VAL A 363 10.97 -6.58 -20.03
CA VAL A 363 11.76 -5.64 -19.22
C VAL A 363 12.30 -4.53 -20.11
N GLU A 364 12.21 -3.27 -19.67
CA GLU A 364 12.84 -2.12 -20.33
C GLU A 364 13.74 -1.38 -19.34
N GLU A 365 14.85 -0.82 -19.83
CA GLU A 365 15.81 -0.04 -19.05
C GLU A 365 15.14 1.15 -18.31
N PRO A 366 15.68 1.61 -17.16
CA PRO A 366 15.06 2.65 -16.32
C PRO A 366 15.26 4.08 -16.88
N VAL A 367 14.95 4.28 -18.16
CA VAL A 367 15.03 5.57 -18.87
C VAL A 367 13.91 6.51 -18.41
N ASP A 368 14.23 7.79 -18.23
CA ASP A 368 13.29 8.88 -17.90
C ASP A 368 12.31 8.60 -16.74
N CYS A 369 12.71 7.78 -15.76
CA CYS A 369 11.92 7.42 -14.58
C CYS A 369 12.22 8.39 -13.42
N PRO A 370 11.48 9.51 -13.22
CA PRO A 370 11.86 10.57 -12.27
C PRO A 370 11.92 10.14 -10.80
N ASN A 371 11.30 9.03 -10.40
CA ASN A 371 11.42 8.53 -9.03
C ASN A 371 12.75 7.81 -8.74
N VAL A 372 13.48 7.36 -9.76
CA VAL A 372 14.76 6.65 -9.62
C VAL A 372 15.91 7.63 -9.43
N SER A 373 16.85 7.33 -8.53
CA SER A 373 18.05 8.16 -8.35
C SER A 373 19.02 8.03 -9.53
N LYS A 374 19.89 9.02 -9.73
CA LYS A 374 20.98 8.92 -10.72
C LYS A 374 21.90 7.71 -10.43
N ILE A 375 22.21 7.48 -9.15
CA ILE A 375 23.08 6.39 -8.69
C ILE A 375 22.48 5.02 -9.04
N ALA A 376 21.20 4.80 -8.76
CA ALA A 376 20.51 3.55 -9.06
C ALA A 376 20.44 3.26 -10.56
N SER A 377 20.15 4.26 -11.40
CA SER A 377 20.19 4.10 -12.86
C SER A 377 21.61 3.87 -13.39
N GLN A 378 22.64 4.47 -12.80
CA GLN A 378 24.04 4.19 -13.15
C GLN A 378 24.44 2.75 -12.80
N TYR A 379 24.07 2.24 -11.62
CA TYR A 379 24.30 0.83 -11.26
C TYR A 379 23.51 -0.16 -12.12
N ALA A 380 22.28 0.17 -12.53
CA ALA A 380 21.56 -0.60 -13.53
C ALA A 380 22.30 -0.65 -14.88
N SER A 381 22.85 0.48 -15.35
CA SER A 381 23.65 0.54 -16.59
C SER A 381 24.99 -0.20 -16.49
N ILE A 382 25.65 -0.21 -15.33
CA ILE A 382 26.84 -1.03 -15.08
C ILE A 382 26.49 -2.52 -15.18
N PHE A 383 25.40 -2.94 -14.55
CA PHE A 383 24.96 -4.34 -14.59
C PHE A 383 24.44 -4.76 -15.96
N GLN A 384 23.78 -3.87 -16.72
CA GLN A 384 23.38 -4.12 -18.12
C GLN A 384 24.58 -4.53 -18.99
N LYS A 385 25.68 -3.76 -18.93
CA LYS A 385 26.91 -4.04 -19.70
C LYS A 385 27.57 -5.36 -19.27
N PHE A 386 27.42 -5.74 -18.01
CA PHE A 386 27.89 -7.02 -17.50
C PHE A 386 27.04 -8.19 -18.05
N ILE A 387 25.71 -8.15 -17.91
CA ILE A 387 24.84 -9.25 -18.36
C ILE A 387 24.83 -9.44 -19.89
N GLU A 388 25.23 -8.44 -20.67
CA GLU A 388 25.42 -8.56 -22.12
C GLU A 388 26.59 -9.48 -22.51
N ASN A 389 27.55 -9.69 -21.61
CA ASN A 389 28.76 -10.50 -21.83
C ASN A 389 28.83 -11.74 -20.92
N SER A 390 27.93 -11.84 -19.93
CA SER A 390 27.74 -12.96 -19.01
C SER A 390 27.57 -14.30 -19.74
N LYS A 391 28.16 -15.36 -19.19
CA LYS A 391 27.98 -16.74 -19.68
C LYS A 391 26.59 -17.26 -19.34
N PHE A 392 26.02 -16.79 -18.23
CA PHE A 392 24.73 -17.20 -17.71
C PHE A 392 23.56 -16.45 -18.34
N GLN A 393 22.45 -17.17 -18.58
CA GLN A 393 21.24 -16.60 -19.16
C GLN A 393 20.43 -15.78 -18.13
N VAL A 394 19.73 -14.75 -18.61
CA VAL A 394 18.76 -13.99 -17.81
C VAL A 394 17.49 -14.80 -17.50
N TRP A 395 16.79 -14.48 -16.41
CA TRP A 395 15.62 -15.21 -15.95
C TRP A 395 14.44 -15.13 -16.93
N ASN A 396 14.04 -16.29 -17.47
CA ASN A 396 12.87 -16.42 -18.32
C ASN A 396 11.64 -16.77 -17.48
N ARG A 397 10.78 -15.78 -17.24
CA ARG A 397 9.54 -15.92 -16.46
C ARG A 397 8.51 -16.90 -17.05
N PHE A 398 8.60 -17.28 -18.33
CA PHE A 398 7.72 -18.31 -18.92
C PHE A 398 8.26 -19.74 -18.77
N GLN A 399 9.59 -19.91 -18.78
CA GLN A 399 10.24 -21.22 -18.65
C GLN A 399 10.62 -21.56 -17.21
N HIS A 400 10.56 -20.57 -16.31
CA HIS A 400 11.02 -20.66 -14.91
C HIS A 400 12.48 -21.13 -14.79
N SER A 401 13.31 -20.60 -15.69
CA SER A 401 14.72 -20.98 -15.89
C SER A 401 15.60 -19.75 -16.15
N GLY A 402 16.91 -19.94 -16.14
CA GLY A 402 17.92 -18.87 -16.20
C GLY A 402 18.48 -18.53 -14.82
N PHE A 403 19.44 -17.61 -14.80
CA PHE A 403 20.29 -17.34 -13.64
C PHE A 403 20.04 -15.94 -13.06
N TRP A 404 20.23 -14.87 -13.82
CA TRP A 404 20.10 -13.49 -13.33
C TRP A 404 18.63 -13.05 -13.22
N ARG A 405 18.18 -12.64 -12.01
CA ARG A 405 16.74 -12.38 -11.72
C ARG A 405 16.42 -10.93 -11.39
N GLN A 406 17.24 -10.27 -10.58
CA GLN A 406 17.00 -8.91 -10.09
C GLN A 406 18.30 -8.23 -9.64
N LEU A 407 18.44 -6.94 -9.87
CA LEU A 407 19.36 -6.06 -9.13
C LEU A 407 18.54 -5.20 -8.17
N THR A 408 18.95 -5.15 -6.91
CA THR A 408 18.44 -4.20 -5.93
C THR A 408 19.55 -3.23 -5.55
N VAL A 409 19.30 -1.94 -5.69
CA VAL A 409 20.19 -0.85 -5.22
C VAL A 409 19.54 -0.22 -3.99
N ARG A 410 20.27 -0.14 -2.88
CA ARG A 410 19.90 0.66 -1.70
C ARG A 410 20.94 1.75 -1.45
N GLU A 411 20.48 2.95 -1.11
CA GLU A 411 21.29 4.14 -0.84
C GLU A 411 21.10 4.62 0.60
N GLY A 412 22.21 4.89 1.30
CA GLY A 412 22.25 5.41 2.67
C GLY A 412 22.84 6.82 2.70
N ARG A 413 22.12 7.79 3.29
CA ARG A 413 22.53 9.21 3.29
C ARG A 413 23.43 9.57 4.46
N LYS A 414 24.29 10.56 4.23
CA LYS A 414 25.05 11.27 5.27
C LYS A 414 24.11 11.93 6.28
N PRO A 415 24.50 12.04 7.56
CA PRO A 415 23.78 12.87 8.53
C PRO A 415 23.96 14.35 8.21
N GLY A 416 22.89 15.15 8.29
CA GLY A 416 22.94 16.59 8.05
C GLY A 416 21.56 17.21 7.80
N VAL A 417 21.47 18.54 7.91
CA VAL A 417 20.26 19.31 7.56
C VAL A 417 20.29 19.61 6.06
N PHE A 418 19.21 19.33 5.35
CA PHE A 418 19.13 19.47 3.90
C PHE A 418 19.11 20.94 3.46
N SER A 419 20.17 21.40 2.78
CA SER A 419 20.14 22.57 1.92
C SER A 419 19.69 22.15 0.50
N ASN A 420 18.99 23.05 -0.20
CA ASN A 420 18.44 22.76 -1.53
C ASN A 420 19.51 22.68 -2.64
N ASP A 421 20.69 23.27 -2.42
CA ASP A 421 21.70 23.48 -3.46
C ASP A 421 22.79 22.39 -3.54
N GLU A 422 22.83 21.41 -2.63
CA GLU A 422 23.76 20.29 -2.78
C GLU A 422 23.31 19.30 -3.87
N ASP A 423 24.27 18.82 -4.66
CA ASP A 423 24.03 17.84 -5.72
C ASP A 423 23.56 16.50 -5.11
N ALA A 424 22.48 15.91 -5.63
CA ALA A 424 21.80 14.82 -4.95
C ALA A 424 22.67 13.57 -4.72
N ILE A 425 23.72 13.40 -5.51
CA ILE A 425 24.69 12.30 -5.39
C ILE A 425 25.62 12.50 -4.17
N THR A 426 26.02 13.74 -3.84
CA THR A 426 26.98 13.98 -2.74
C THR A 426 26.40 13.69 -1.37
N ARG A 427 25.07 13.65 -1.23
CA ARG A 427 24.37 13.28 0.00
C ARG A 427 24.44 11.79 0.33
N ILE A 428 24.73 10.91 -0.64
CA ILE A 428 24.84 9.47 -0.39
C ILE A 428 26.23 9.15 0.19
N ALA A 429 26.26 8.35 1.25
CA ALA A 429 27.47 7.87 1.90
C ALA A 429 27.75 6.40 1.56
N GLU A 430 26.70 5.58 1.62
CA GLU A 430 26.78 4.13 1.58
C GLU A 430 25.84 3.59 0.49
N VAL A 431 26.24 2.54 -0.23
CA VAL A 431 25.40 1.86 -1.21
C VAL A 431 25.55 0.36 -1.07
N MET A 432 24.41 -0.31 -0.96
CA MET A 432 24.31 -1.76 -1.01
C MET A 432 23.72 -2.19 -2.35
N LEU A 433 24.44 -3.05 -3.05
CA LEU A 433 23.93 -3.80 -4.19
C LEU A 433 23.55 -5.20 -3.72
N MET A 434 22.35 -5.67 -4.05
CA MET A 434 21.92 -7.05 -3.84
C MET A 434 21.42 -7.64 -5.15
N VAL A 435 22.16 -8.60 -5.70
CA VAL A 435 21.84 -9.29 -6.96
C VAL A 435 21.15 -10.62 -6.66
N GLN A 436 19.94 -10.82 -7.15
CA GLN A 436 19.21 -12.07 -7.00
C GLN A 436 19.49 -13.00 -8.18
N VAL A 437 19.86 -14.25 -7.87
CA VAL A 437 20.22 -15.30 -8.83
C VAL A 437 19.43 -16.59 -8.58
N CYS A 438 19.43 -17.51 -9.54
CA CYS A 438 19.00 -18.90 -9.36
C CYS A 438 20.18 -19.84 -9.64
N LEU A 439 20.73 -20.49 -8.62
CA LEU A 439 21.88 -21.40 -8.78
C LEU A 439 21.51 -22.80 -9.32
N THR A 440 20.22 -23.09 -9.53
CA THR A 440 19.73 -24.43 -9.89
C THR A 440 20.29 -24.89 -11.24
N GLY A 441 21.15 -25.91 -11.23
CA GLY A 441 21.76 -26.48 -12.44
C GLY A 441 22.97 -25.71 -12.99
N SER A 442 23.56 -24.81 -12.19
CA SER A 442 24.82 -24.13 -12.51
C SER A 442 26.02 -24.87 -11.90
N ASP A 443 27.20 -24.79 -12.52
CA ASP A 443 28.45 -25.29 -11.93
C ASP A 443 29.01 -24.32 -10.88
N GLU A 444 29.53 -24.85 -9.77
CA GLU A 444 29.96 -24.05 -8.62
C GLU A 444 31.24 -23.23 -8.91
N ALA A 445 32.16 -23.75 -9.73
CA ALA A 445 33.38 -23.05 -10.10
C ALA A 445 33.13 -21.98 -11.18
N GLU A 446 32.23 -22.24 -12.13
CA GLU A 446 31.76 -21.22 -13.08
C GLU A 446 31.03 -20.07 -12.34
N VAL A 447 30.16 -20.39 -11.39
CA VAL A 447 29.44 -19.40 -10.56
C VAL A 447 30.40 -18.56 -9.71
N ALA A 448 31.39 -19.18 -9.06
CA ALA A 448 32.39 -18.46 -8.28
C ALA A 448 33.18 -17.46 -9.15
N THR A 449 33.61 -17.90 -10.34
CA THR A 449 34.32 -17.04 -11.31
C THR A 449 33.45 -15.87 -11.76
N GLU A 450 32.19 -16.12 -12.10
CA GLU A 450 31.25 -15.08 -12.56
C GLU A 450 30.92 -14.07 -11.43
N PHE A 451 30.95 -14.48 -10.16
CA PHE A 451 30.78 -13.58 -9.02
C PHE A 451 32.01 -12.69 -8.77
N GLU A 452 33.22 -13.19 -8.99
CA GLU A 452 34.44 -12.36 -8.96
C GLU A 452 34.44 -11.33 -10.10
N GLU A 453 34.08 -11.75 -11.32
CA GLU A 453 33.92 -10.86 -12.48
C GLU A 453 32.83 -9.80 -12.24
N LEU A 454 31.69 -10.18 -11.63
CA LEU A 454 30.60 -9.26 -11.24
C LEU A 454 31.06 -8.22 -10.21
N ALA A 455 31.75 -8.66 -9.16
CA ALA A 455 32.24 -7.77 -8.10
C ALA A 455 33.26 -6.77 -8.64
N LYS A 456 34.16 -7.23 -9.52
CA LYS A 456 35.09 -6.38 -10.25
C LYS A 456 34.37 -5.37 -11.15
N ALA A 457 33.39 -5.81 -11.95
CA ALA A 457 32.63 -4.94 -12.85
C ALA A 457 31.89 -3.82 -12.11
N PHE A 458 31.28 -4.11 -10.95
CA PHE A 458 30.68 -3.07 -10.11
C PHE A 458 31.71 -2.10 -9.52
N ALA A 459 32.85 -2.60 -9.02
CA ALA A 459 33.90 -1.75 -8.46
C ALA A 459 34.56 -0.84 -9.52
N GLU A 460 34.77 -1.36 -10.73
CA GLU A 460 35.32 -0.58 -11.86
C GLU A 460 34.30 0.43 -12.39
N GLY A 461 33.04 0.04 -12.55
CA GLY A 461 31.97 0.96 -12.98
C GLY A 461 31.67 2.09 -11.97
N ALA A 462 31.75 1.79 -10.67
CA ALA A 462 31.63 2.79 -9.61
C ALA A 462 32.79 3.81 -9.66
N ARG A 463 34.03 3.32 -9.80
CA ARG A 463 35.25 4.15 -9.92
C ARG A 463 35.30 4.97 -11.21
N ALA A 464 34.85 4.43 -12.34
CA ALA A 464 34.87 5.10 -13.64
C ALA A 464 33.73 6.13 -13.84
N SER A 465 32.74 6.14 -12.94
CA SER A 465 31.67 7.15 -12.95
C SER A 465 32.18 8.51 -12.48
N SER A 466 31.59 9.59 -13.01
CA SER A 466 31.87 10.97 -12.61
C SER A 466 30.57 11.70 -12.23
N PRO A 467 30.38 12.12 -10.96
CA PRO A 467 31.23 11.81 -9.81
C PRO A 467 31.29 10.30 -9.51
N THR A 468 32.33 9.87 -8.81
CA THR A 468 32.53 8.47 -8.36
C THR A 468 31.36 8.02 -7.50
N LEU A 469 30.85 6.82 -7.76
CA LEU A 469 29.74 6.27 -7.00
C LEU A 469 30.25 5.60 -5.71
N PRO A 470 29.62 5.84 -4.55
CA PRO A 470 29.86 5.01 -3.38
C PRO A 470 29.39 3.57 -3.66
N LEU A 471 30.18 2.59 -3.23
CA LEU A 471 29.85 1.16 -3.19
C LEU A 471 30.45 0.60 -1.89
N THR A 472 29.59 0.23 -0.93
CA THR A 472 30.04 -0.20 0.40
C THR A 472 29.69 -1.65 0.71
N VAL A 473 28.66 -2.21 0.06
CA VAL A 473 28.25 -3.61 0.24
C VAL A 473 27.80 -4.22 -1.09
N LEU A 474 28.25 -5.43 -1.38
CA LEU A 474 27.74 -6.27 -2.48
C LEU A 474 27.28 -7.62 -1.92
N VAL A 475 26.05 -8.01 -2.24
CA VAL A 475 25.41 -9.25 -1.78
C VAL A 475 24.81 -10.00 -2.97
N VAL A 476 24.89 -11.32 -2.97
CA VAL A 476 24.11 -12.21 -3.84
C VAL A 476 23.03 -12.89 -3.01
N GLN A 477 21.81 -12.95 -3.54
CA GLN A 477 20.68 -13.69 -2.97
C GLN A 477 20.33 -14.88 -3.89
N ASN A 478 20.41 -16.11 -3.38
CA ASN A 478 19.95 -17.28 -4.13
C ASN A 478 18.44 -17.46 -3.97
N HIS A 479 17.70 -17.52 -5.08
CA HIS A 479 16.26 -17.76 -5.10
C HIS A 479 15.81 -18.54 -6.35
N SER A 480 15.21 -19.73 -6.12
CA SER A 480 14.70 -20.63 -7.15
C SER A 480 13.19 -20.52 -7.42
N GLY A 481 12.49 -19.57 -6.78
CA GLY A 481 11.04 -19.42 -6.91
C GLY A 481 10.56 -18.86 -8.25
N ILE A 482 9.25 -18.94 -8.50
CA ILE A 482 8.61 -18.45 -9.74
C ILE A 482 8.65 -16.92 -9.84
N SER A 483 8.47 -16.22 -8.72
CA SER A 483 8.50 -14.76 -8.58
C SER A 483 9.88 -14.28 -8.13
N ASN A 484 10.17 -12.97 -8.21
CA ASN A 484 11.37 -12.39 -7.58
C ASN A 484 11.18 -12.15 -6.06
N VAL A 485 9.99 -12.43 -5.52
CA VAL A 485 9.71 -12.35 -4.08
C VAL A 485 10.36 -13.55 -3.37
N ALA A 486 11.62 -13.38 -2.98
CA ALA A 486 12.33 -14.30 -2.12
C ALA A 486 11.73 -14.33 -0.70
N PRO A 487 11.74 -15.50 -0.02
CA PRO A 487 11.36 -15.60 1.38
C PRO A 487 12.43 -14.95 2.29
N PRO A 488 12.11 -14.62 3.56
CA PRO A 488 13.02 -13.88 4.45
C PRO A 488 14.33 -14.61 4.80
N ASP A 489 14.35 -15.93 4.67
CA ASP A 489 15.45 -16.87 4.92
C ASP A 489 16.25 -17.23 3.66
N ALA A 490 15.94 -16.64 2.50
CA ALA A 490 16.65 -16.88 1.25
C ALA A 490 18.17 -16.62 1.40
N PRO A 491 19.06 -17.59 1.10
CA PRO A 491 20.49 -17.47 1.37
C PRO A 491 21.13 -16.22 0.77
N LEU A 492 21.90 -15.51 1.60
CA LEU A 492 22.67 -14.32 1.24
C LEU A 492 24.17 -14.63 1.33
N GLN A 493 24.91 -14.33 0.26
CA GLN A 493 26.36 -14.41 0.20
C GLN A 493 26.92 -12.98 0.03
N VAL A 494 27.81 -12.55 0.91
CA VAL A 494 28.50 -11.26 0.77
C VAL A 494 29.70 -11.45 -0.16
N LEU A 495 29.87 -10.56 -1.15
CA LEU A 495 31.02 -10.57 -2.06
C LEU A 495 32.02 -9.49 -1.64
N ALA A 496 33.31 -9.81 -1.72
CA ALA A 496 34.37 -8.84 -1.51
C ALA A 496 34.41 -7.84 -2.68
N ILE A 497 34.48 -6.54 -2.37
CA ILE A 497 34.59 -5.46 -3.36
C ILE A 497 36.09 -5.19 -3.61
N PRO A 498 36.61 -5.32 -4.85
CA PRO A 498 38.03 -5.08 -5.11
C PRO A 498 38.46 -3.62 -4.89
N ILE A 499 39.21 -3.38 -3.81
CA ILE A 499 39.91 -2.14 -3.51
C ILE A 499 41.23 -2.12 -4.31
N SER A 500 41.57 -0.97 -4.90
CA SER A 500 42.80 -0.79 -5.68
C SER A 500 43.84 0.01 -4.90
N ASP A 501 44.61 -0.68 -4.05
CA ASP A 501 45.66 -0.05 -3.25
C ASP A 501 46.89 0.31 -4.10
N ASN A 502 47.14 1.62 -4.23
CA ASN A 502 48.43 2.18 -4.62
C ASN A 502 49.24 2.51 -3.36
N GLY A 503 49.54 1.50 -2.56
CA GLY A 503 50.30 1.63 -1.32
C GLY A 503 50.62 0.25 -0.74
N THR A 504 51.86 0.04 -0.33
CA THR A 504 52.26 -1.16 0.41
C THR A 504 51.71 -1.08 1.83
N ASP A 505 50.93 -2.09 2.25
CA ASP A 505 51.44 -3.07 3.21
C ASP A 505 50.60 -4.36 3.17
N GLN A 506 51.24 -5.50 3.45
CA GLN A 506 50.56 -6.78 3.57
C GLN A 506 50.20 -7.03 5.04
N GLU A 507 48.93 -6.87 5.43
CA GLU A 507 48.37 -7.69 6.52
C GLU A 507 46.82 -7.73 6.55
N GLN A 508 46.29 -8.90 6.92
CA GLN A 508 44.91 -9.14 7.37
C GLN A 508 43.75 -8.88 6.39
N THR A 509 43.84 -9.46 5.18
CA THR A 509 42.68 -9.70 4.28
C THR A 509 41.75 -10.83 4.80
N THR A 510 41.25 -10.74 6.03
CA THR A 510 40.19 -11.61 6.59
C THR A 510 39.27 -10.87 7.59
N ASN A 511 38.98 -9.59 7.34
CA ASN A 511 37.82 -8.95 7.96
C ASN A 511 36.54 -9.61 7.42
N VAL A 512 36.04 -10.60 8.17
CA VAL A 512 34.73 -11.21 7.94
C VAL A 512 33.69 -10.08 8.04
N LEU A 513 33.03 -9.76 6.92
CA LEU A 513 31.82 -8.93 6.91
C LEU A 513 30.68 -9.73 7.56
N THR A 514 30.70 -9.76 8.90
CA THR A 514 29.85 -10.63 9.73
C THR A 514 28.37 -10.46 9.46
N GLU A 515 27.93 -9.24 9.14
CA GLU A 515 26.57 -8.97 8.65
C GLU A 515 26.58 -7.80 7.65
N ALA A 516 26.07 -8.03 6.43
CA ALA A 516 25.97 -7.01 5.39
C ALA A 516 24.91 -5.94 5.71
N ARG A 517 25.31 -4.69 6.00
CA ARG A 517 24.40 -3.55 6.25
C ARG A 517 24.89 -2.23 5.68
N ILE A 518 23.96 -1.31 5.47
CA ILE A 518 24.22 0.12 5.27
C ILE A 518 23.45 0.97 6.28
N HIS A 519 23.71 2.28 6.30
CA HIS A 519 23.10 3.23 7.22
C HIS A 519 22.39 4.37 6.51
N ASP A 520 21.17 4.68 6.95
CA ASP A 520 20.44 5.91 6.60
C ASP A 520 20.00 6.63 7.88
N HIS A 521 19.58 7.90 7.77
CA HIS A 521 19.23 8.73 8.92
C HIS A 521 17.76 9.15 8.89
N ILE A 522 17.03 9.08 10.01
CA ILE A 522 15.68 9.64 10.13
C ILE A 522 15.70 10.67 11.25
N ASN A 523 15.48 11.94 10.90
CA ASN A 523 15.82 13.08 11.77
C ASN A 523 17.30 12.96 12.21
N ASN A 524 17.58 13.08 13.50
CA ASN A 524 18.94 12.96 14.06
C ASN A 524 19.33 11.51 14.43
N LEU A 525 18.52 10.49 14.09
CA LEU A 525 18.77 9.10 14.47
C LEU A 525 19.36 8.30 13.29
N ARG A 526 20.36 7.45 13.58
CA ARG A 526 21.01 6.56 12.60
C ARG A 526 20.36 5.18 12.60
N PHE A 527 19.97 4.69 11.43
CA PHE A 527 19.38 3.37 11.25
C PHE A 527 20.32 2.48 10.44
N SER A 528 20.67 1.33 10.99
CA SER A 528 21.34 0.24 10.28
C SER A 528 20.29 -0.62 9.57
N ILE A 529 20.57 -0.98 8.31
CA ILE A 529 19.61 -1.57 7.37
C ILE A 529 20.23 -2.80 6.72
N SER A 530 19.66 -3.98 6.98
CA SER A 530 20.03 -5.24 6.32
C SER A 530 19.43 -5.38 4.90
N PRO A 531 19.90 -6.34 4.07
CA PRO A 531 19.60 -6.35 2.63
C PRO A 531 18.13 -6.63 2.32
N THR A 532 17.45 -7.38 3.20
CA THR A 532 16.04 -7.77 3.08
C THR A 532 15.10 -6.89 3.90
N ALA A 533 15.59 -6.13 4.89
CA ALA A 533 14.75 -5.32 5.79
C ALA A 533 13.88 -4.29 5.08
N PHE A 534 12.66 -4.08 5.59
CA PHE A 534 11.82 -2.95 5.19
C PHE A 534 12.35 -1.65 5.81
N PHE A 535 12.37 -0.62 4.98
CA PHE A 535 12.72 0.76 5.35
C PHE A 535 11.97 1.68 4.38
N GLN A 536 11.51 2.85 4.84
CA GLN A 536 10.70 3.71 3.98
C GLN A 536 11.53 4.26 2.81
N VAL A 537 11.00 4.13 1.60
CA VAL A 537 11.79 4.38 0.38
C VAL A 537 11.99 5.86 0.05
N ASN A 538 11.29 6.75 0.74
CA ASN A 538 11.39 8.21 0.64
C ASN A 538 11.58 8.80 2.04
N THR A 539 12.80 8.71 2.57
CA THR A 539 13.04 8.95 4.00
C THR A 539 12.68 10.37 4.44
N VAL A 540 12.95 11.40 3.63
CA VAL A 540 12.68 12.81 3.97
C VAL A 540 11.17 13.10 4.10
N THR A 541 10.34 12.33 3.40
CA THR A 541 8.88 12.41 3.55
C THR A 541 8.35 11.49 4.65
N ALA A 542 9.04 10.38 4.94
CA ALA A 542 8.78 9.56 6.13
C ALA A 542 9.04 10.34 7.44
N GLU A 543 10.06 11.21 7.48
CA GLU A 543 10.30 12.14 8.60
C GLU A 543 9.07 13.00 8.90
N LYS A 544 8.46 13.60 7.87
CA LYS A 544 7.20 14.36 8.02
C LYS A 544 6.03 13.47 8.44
N LEU A 545 5.92 12.26 7.88
CA LEU A 545 4.88 11.27 8.20
C LEU A 545 4.92 10.89 9.69
N TYR A 546 6.12 10.69 10.24
CA TYR A 546 6.32 10.31 11.64
C TYR A 546 6.14 11.48 12.60
N SER A 547 6.58 12.70 12.22
CA SER A 547 6.27 13.90 13.02
C SER A 547 4.76 14.08 13.16
N ILE A 548 4.02 14.14 12.06
CA ILE A 548 2.57 14.43 12.12
C ILE A 548 1.79 13.31 12.85
N ALA A 549 2.27 12.06 12.82
CA ALA A 549 1.73 10.99 13.65
C ALA A 549 2.00 11.23 15.15
N GLY A 550 3.23 11.54 15.55
CA GLY A 550 3.59 11.88 16.93
C GLY A 550 2.89 13.13 17.47
N ASP A 551 2.72 14.14 16.63
CA ASP A 551 2.06 15.41 16.94
C ASP A 551 0.53 15.27 17.04
N TRP A 552 -0.05 14.23 16.45
CA TRP A 552 -1.47 13.89 16.59
C TRP A 552 -1.75 12.85 17.67
N ALA A 553 -0.71 12.15 18.14
CA ALA A 553 -0.82 11.12 19.18
C ALA A 553 -0.94 11.68 20.61
N ASP A 554 -0.63 12.97 20.83
CA ASP A 554 -0.69 13.62 22.14
C ASP A 554 0.17 12.83 23.17
N LEU A 555 1.45 12.71 22.81
CA LEU A 555 2.48 11.92 23.51
C LEU A 555 3.07 12.69 24.70
N GLY A 556 3.21 12.00 25.83
CA GLY A 556 3.89 12.49 27.03
C GLY A 556 4.64 11.39 27.80
N PRO A 557 5.41 11.74 28.84
CA PRO A 557 6.27 10.80 29.57
C PRO A 557 5.52 9.70 30.35
N ASP A 558 4.21 9.80 30.52
CA ASP A 558 3.32 8.78 31.08
C ASP A 558 2.59 7.95 30.01
N THR A 559 3.00 8.07 28.74
CA THR A 559 2.46 7.35 27.60
C THR A 559 3.23 6.07 27.31
N LEU A 560 2.49 4.97 27.13
CA LEU A 560 2.95 3.74 26.50
C LEU A 560 2.60 3.78 25.01
N LEU A 561 3.62 3.73 24.15
CA LEU A 561 3.46 3.69 22.70
C LEU A 561 3.63 2.25 22.19
N PHE A 562 2.57 1.68 21.62
CA PHE A 562 2.67 0.48 20.79
C PHE A 562 2.98 0.87 19.35
N ASP A 563 4.08 0.35 18.81
CA ASP A 563 4.45 0.44 17.40
C ASP A 563 4.20 -0.93 16.77
N VAL A 564 3.09 -1.06 16.03
CA VAL A 564 2.58 -2.35 15.56
C VAL A 564 2.85 -2.54 14.07
N CYS A 565 3.54 -3.63 13.74
CA CYS A 565 4.30 -3.81 12.49
C CYS A 565 5.47 -2.82 12.39
N CYS A 566 6.24 -2.69 13.47
CA CYS A 566 7.30 -1.68 13.59
C CYS A 566 8.47 -1.83 12.62
N GLY A 567 8.61 -3.00 11.96
CA GLY A 567 9.76 -3.31 11.10
C GLY A 567 11.08 -3.09 11.83
N THR A 568 11.94 -2.24 11.26
CA THR A 568 13.25 -1.83 11.79
C THR A 568 13.19 -0.75 12.91
N GLY A 569 12.01 -0.52 13.48
CA GLY A 569 11.79 0.36 14.64
C GLY A 569 11.65 1.85 14.31
N THR A 570 11.47 2.21 13.04
CA THR A 570 11.54 3.61 12.54
C THR A 570 10.57 4.57 13.22
N ILE A 571 9.29 4.19 13.39
CA ILE A 571 8.26 4.99 14.06
C ILE A 571 8.55 5.08 15.56
N GLY A 572 8.68 3.94 16.23
CA GLY A 572 8.91 3.85 17.66
C GLY A 572 10.16 4.60 18.11
N LEU A 573 11.29 4.43 17.43
CA LEU A 573 12.57 5.07 17.80
C LEU A 573 12.54 6.58 17.58
N THR A 574 11.95 7.08 16.48
CA THR A 574 11.84 8.53 16.26
C THR A 574 10.93 9.22 17.28
N LEU A 575 9.96 8.49 17.86
CA LEU A 575 9.04 9.00 18.88
C LEU A 575 9.44 8.66 20.33
N ALA A 576 10.43 7.80 20.54
CA ALA A 576 10.85 7.31 21.85
C ALA A 576 11.17 8.41 22.87
N HIS A 577 11.74 9.54 22.39
CA HIS A 577 12.07 10.71 23.22
C HIS A 577 10.86 11.50 23.75
N ARG A 578 9.63 11.16 23.30
CA ARG A 578 8.37 11.84 23.69
C ARG A 578 7.50 11.00 24.64
N VAL A 579 7.90 9.76 24.94
CA VAL A 579 7.06 8.75 25.60
C VAL A 579 7.77 8.10 26.77
N GLY A 580 7.00 7.51 27.69
CA GLY A 580 7.55 6.76 28.81
C GLY A 580 8.19 5.44 28.36
N MET A 581 7.54 4.71 27.44
CA MET A 581 8.05 3.46 26.87
C MET A 581 7.48 3.18 25.48
N VAL A 582 8.27 2.53 24.63
CA VAL A 582 7.85 1.99 23.32
C VAL A 582 7.84 0.46 23.35
N ILE A 583 6.76 -0.14 22.86
CA ILE A 583 6.62 -1.58 22.60
C ILE A 583 6.47 -1.79 21.10
N GLY A 584 7.55 -2.18 20.43
CA GLY A 584 7.54 -2.57 19.02
C GLY A 584 7.14 -4.04 18.85
N ILE A 585 6.21 -4.32 17.95
CA ILE A 585 5.78 -5.70 17.61
C ILE A 585 5.95 -5.92 16.11
N GLU A 586 6.75 -6.92 15.75
CA GLU A 586 7.08 -7.28 14.38
C GLU A 586 7.25 -8.80 14.27
N MET A 587 6.82 -9.41 13.17
CA MET A 587 6.90 -10.87 12.97
C MET A 587 8.23 -11.33 12.34
N ASN A 588 8.95 -10.43 11.68
CA ASN A 588 10.24 -10.71 11.05
C ASN A 588 11.40 -10.54 12.05
N ALA A 589 12.05 -11.66 12.41
CA ALA A 589 13.16 -11.68 13.36
C ALA A 589 14.38 -10.82 12.93
N SER A 590 14.67 -10.73 11.62
CA SER A 590 15.76 -9.88 11.12
C SER A 590 15.43 -8.39 11.29
N ALA A 591 14.18 -8.00 11.05
CA ALA A 591 13.72 -6.63 11.28
C ALA A 591 13.73 -6.25 12.78
N VAL A 592 13.38 -7.18 13.67
CA VAL A 592 13.49 -7.00 15.13
C VAL A 592 14.95 -6.86 15.57
N ALA A 593 15.86 -7.70 15.07
CA ALA A 593 17.29 -7.59 15.38
C ALA A 593 17.90 -6.27 14.86
N ASP A 594 17.46 -5.79 13.68
CA ASP A 594 17.80 -4.46 13.19
C ASP A 594 17.22 -3.36 14.09
N ALA A 595 15.97 -3.49 14.58
CA ALA A 595 15.36 -2.53 15.50
C ALA A 595 16.06 -2.43 16.87
N GLU A 596 16.47 -3.56 17.46
CA GLU A 596 17.25 -3.62 18.71
C GLU A 596 18.66 -3.02 18.53
N ARG A 597 19.30 -3.29 17.39
CA ARG A 597 20.57 -2.64 16.99
C ARG A 597 20.39 -1.13 16.80
N ASN A 598 19.27 -0.69 16.21
CA ASN A 598 18.96 0.73 16.02
C ASN A 598 18.67 1.45 17.34
N ALA A 599 18.01 0.81 18.31
CA ALA A 599 17.90 1.34 19.67
C ALA A 599 19.28 1.51 20.31
N THR A 600 20.13 0.48 20.23
CA THR A 600 21.48 0.45 20.81
C THR A 600 22.38 1.54 20.21
N ILE A 601 22.42 1.68 18.87
CA ILE A 601 23.25 2.67 18.16
C ILE A 601 22.87 4.11 18.53
N ASN A 602 21.59 4.37 18.83
CA ASN A 602 21.11 5.70 19.22
C ASN A 602 21.04 5.92 20.74
N GLY A 603 21.46 4.94 21.56
CA GLY A 603 21.39 5.03 23.02
C GLY A 603 19.97 5.03 23.61
N ILE A 604 18.97 4.56 22.86
CA ILE A 604 17.55 4.61 23.25
C ILE A 604 17.20 3.37 24.09
N SER A 605 17.05 3.55 25.40
CA SER A 605 16.82 2.46 26.37
C SER A 605 15.35 2.22 26.75
N ASN A 606 14.42 3.12 26.41
CA ASN A 606 13.00 2.99 26.73
C ASN A 606 12.18 2.24 25.65
N CYS A 607 12.85 1.52 24.75
CA CYS A 607 12.24 0.68 23.73
C CYS A 607 12.36 -0.81 24.07
N LYS A 608 11.32 -1.59 23.76
CA LYS A 608 11.37 -3.05 23.72
C LYS A 608 10.72 -3.57 22.45
N PHE A 609 11.44 -4.41 21.71
CA PHE A 609 10.93 -5.08 20.51
C PHE A 609 10.53 -6.52 20.81
N ILE A 610 9.59 -7.05 20.03
CA ILE A 610 8.98 -8.37 20.26
C ILE A 610 8.79 -9.06 18.91
N CYS A 611 9.58 -10.11 18.68
CA CYS A 611 9.46 -10.99 17.51
C CYS A 611 8.22 -11.90 17.63
N SER A 612 7.07 -11.42 17.17
CA SER A 612 5.81 -12.19 17.16
C SER A 612 4.77 -11.56 16.23
N LYS A 613 3.69 -12.30 15.94
CA LYS A 613 2.53 -11.73 15.27
C LYS A 613 1.74 -10.88 16.27
N ALA A 614 1.27 -9.72 15.84
CA ALA A 614 0.55 -8.78 16.71
C ALA A 614 -0.71 -9.42 17.33
N GLU A 615 -1.41 -10.32 16.62
CA GLU A 615 -2.56 -11.04 17.15
C GLU A 615 -2.28 -11.93 18.36
N ASP A 616 -1.07 -12.48 18.47
CA ASP A 616 -0.71 -13.46 19.50
C ASP A 616 -0.27 -12.78 20.82
N VAL A 617 0.32 -11.58 20.74
CA VAL A 617 0.92 -10.89 21.90
C VAL A 617 0.21 -9.59 22.32
N MET A 618 -0.51 -8.89 21.45
CA MET A 618 -1.06 -7.55 21.79
C MET A 618 -1.96 -7.59 23.04
N SER A 619 -2.80 -8.63 23.18
CA SER A 619 -3.75 -8.76 24.29
C SER A 619 -3.10 -9.11 25.64
N SER A 620 -1.93 -9.74 25.66
CA SER A 620 -1.19 -10.05 26.90
C SER A 620 -0.30 -8.87 27.31
N LEU A 621 0.31 -8.20 26.34
CA LEU A 621 1.12 -7.00 26.56
C LEU A 621 0.30 -5.84 27.14
N LEU A 622 -0.89 -5.58 26.58
CA LEU A 622 -1.78 -4.54 27.11
C LEU A 622 -2.11 -4.77 28.59
N LYS A 623 -2.48 -5.99 28.98
CA LYS A 623 -2.71 -6.32 30.41
C LYS A 623 -1.46 -6.13 31.26
N GLN A 624 -0.30 -6.61 30.78
CA GLN A 624 0.97 -6.56 31.51
C GLN A 624 1.39 -5.15 31.94
N TYR A 625 1.07 -4.11 31.17
CA TYR A 625 1.49 -2.74 31.45
C TYR A 625 0.39 -1.83 32.03
N LEU A 626 -0.84 -2.35 32.20
CA LEU A 626 -2.02 -1.54 32.56
C LEU A 626 -2.81 -2.05 33.77
N ASP A 627 -2.80 -3.35 34.07
CA ASP A 627 -3.41 -3.86 35.31
C ASP A 627 -2.53 -3.53 36.52
N VAL A 628 -3.05 -2.79 37.52
CA VAL A 628 -3.82 -3.39 38.63
C VAL A 628 -4.65 -2.30 39.33
N THR A 629 -5.98 -2.49 39.36
CA THR A 629 -6.83 -1.99 40.47
C THR A 629 -8.04 -2.90 40.70
N GLN A 630 -7.88 -3.87 41.61
CA GLN A 630 -8.98 -4.36 42.45
C GLN A 630 -8.52 -4.32 43.90
N MET A 631 -8.58 -3.12 44.50
CA MET A 631 -8.52 -2.97 45.96
C MET A 631 -9.94 -2.80 46.48
N GLU A 632 -10.41 -3.88 47.12
CA GLU A 632 -11.25 -3.88 48.32
C GLU A 632 -12.28 -2.75 48.48
N GLU A 633 -13.56 -3.07 48.20
CA GLU A 633 -14.67 -2.40 48.88
C GLU A 633 -14.61 -2.72 50.38
N ALA A 634 -13.97 -1.83 51.15
CA ALA A 634 -13.90 -1.94 52.60
C ALA A 634 -15.29 -1.80 53.25
N LYS A 635 -15.96 -2.93 53.49
CA LYS A 635 -17.15 -2.96 54.35
C LYS A 635 -16.76 -2.61 55.80
N PRO A 636 -17.49 -1.71 56.47
CA PRO A 636 -17.18 -1.32 57.85
C PRO A 636 -17.44 -2.48 58.82
N LEU A 637 -16.62 -2.56 59.87
CA LEU A 637 -16.79 -3.53 60.95
C LEU A 637 -18.13 -3.34 61.69
N SER A 638 -18.74 -4.45 62.07
CA SER A 638 -19.62 -4.54 63.23
C SER A 638 -19.27 -5.80 64.04
N ASN A 639 -19.24 -5.66 65.36
CA ASN A 639 -18.72 -6.68 66.26
C ASN A 639 -19.81 -7.69 66.68
N ALA A 640 -19.44 -8.97 66.78
CA ALA A 640 -20.08 -9.96 67.64
C ALA A 640 -19.04 -11.03 68.03
N ASN A 641 -19.21 -11.66 69.18
CA ASN A 641 -18.22 -12.54 69.80
C ASN A 641 -18.56 -14.05 69.65
N ASP A 642 -17.63 -14.85 70.18
CA ASP A 642 -17.83 -16.12 70.90
C ASP A 642 -18.01 -17.46 70.13
N ASP A 643 -17.01 -18.31 70.39
CA ASP A 643 -17.10 -19.72 70.82
C ASP A 643 -17.35 -20.92 69.88
N LEU A 644 -16.41 -21.87 70.05
CA LEU A 644 -16.58 -23.32 70.22
C LEU A 644 -17.04 -24.25 69.06
N ASN A 645 -16.02 -24.93 68.52
CA ASN A 645 -15.80 -26.39 68.67
C ASN A 645 -16.19 -27.38 67.51
N LYS A 646 -15.46 -28.50 67.49
CA LYS A 646 -15.64 -29.81 66.79
C LYS A 646 -15.22 -30.03 65.31
N GLN A 647 -14.06 -30.68 65.18
CA GLN A 647 -13.85 -32.04 64.62
C GLN A 647 -14.28 -32.39 63.17
N ILE A 648 -13.27 -32.59 62.28
CA ILE A 648 -12.82 -33.89 61.70
C ILE A 648 -13.93 -34.91 61.36
N PRO A 649 -14.07 -35.42 60.11
CA PRO A 649 -13.07 -36.23 59.37
C PRO A 649 -12.93 -35.90 57.85
N SER A 650 -12.02 -36.48 57.03
CA SER A 650 -10.75 -37.25 57.21
C SER A 650 -10.06 -37.44 55.84
N THR A 651 -8.81 -37.97 55.83
CA THR A 651 -8.16 -38.78 54.75
C THR A 651 -7.87 -38.09 53.39
N GLU A 652 -6.72 -38.27 52.72
CA GLU A 652 -5.58 -39.22 52.91
C GLU A 652 -4.19 -38.53 52.93
N GLU A 653 -3.21 -39.26 53.45
CA GLU A 653 -1.77 -38.95 53.59
C GLU A 653 -0.93 -39.97 52.75
N MET A 654 0.37 -39.88 52.49
CA MET A 654 1.41 -38.87 52.74
C MET A 654 2.57 -39.01 51.72
N THR A 655 3.61 -38.18 51.86
CA THR A 655 4.95 -38.41 51.30
C THR A 655 5.67 -39.60 51.97
N ASN A 656 6.83 -40.01 51.46
CA ASN A 656 7.79 -40.79 52.25
C ASN A 656 9.24 -40.40 51.92
N SER A 657 10.15 -40.54 52.88
CA SER A 657 11.56 -40.13 52.79
C SER A 657 12.41 -40.89 53.81
N GLU A 658 13.60 -41.37 53.42
CA GLU A 658 14.60 -41.94 54.33
C GLU A 658 16.03 -41.49 53.95
N HIS A 659 16.99 -41.73 54.86
CA HIS A 659 18.29 -41.02 54.95
C HIS A 659 19.48 -42.02 55.07
N VAL A 660 20.59 -41.66 55.77
CA VAL A 660 21.82 -42.49 56.05
C VAL A 660 22.81 -42.52 54.85
N ALA A 661 24.16 -42.36 54.91
CA ALA A 661 25.22 -41.99 55.88
C ALA A 661 26.57 -41.81 55.09
N ASP A 662 27.76 -41.34 55.55
CA ASP A 662 28.29 -40.56 56.69
C ASP A 662 29.84 -40.32 56.44
N GLN A 663 30.55 -39.54 57.29
CA GLN A 663 32.02 -39.46 57.51
C GLN A 663 32.98 -38.76 56.52
N ASN A 664 33.50 -37.57 56.89
CA ASN A 664 34.90 -37.29 57.32
C ASN A 664 35.36 -35.80 57.18
N LEU A 665 36.45 -35.43 57.85
CA LEU A 665 37.03 -34.08 58.08
C LEU A 665 38.59 -34.15 58.16
N PRO A 666 39.36 -33.04 58.30
CA PRO A 666 39.42 -31.77 57.56
C PRO A 666 40.80 -31.71 56.81
N PRO A 667 41.83 -30.83 56.97
CA PRO A 667 42.04 -29.50 57.59
C PRO A 667 42.27 -28.36 56.54
N SER A 668 43.43 -27.67 56.51
CA SER A 668 43.70 -26.42 55.76
C SER A 668 45.18 -26.17 55.40
N ASN A 669 45.47 -25.55 54.24
CA ASN A 669 46.28 -24.30 54.14
C ASN A 669 46.46 -23.71 52.71
N THR A 670 46.18 -22.40 52.63
CA THR A 670 46.76 -21.25 51.89
C THR A 670 47.67 -21.35 50.63
N GLN A 671 47.45 -20.37 49.72
CA GLN A 671 48.29 -19.83 48.62
C GLN A 671 48.25 -20.59 47.26
N VAL A 672 47.50 -20.14 46.24
CA VAL A 672 47.60 -18.97 45.31
C VAL A 672 48.60 -19.21 44.16
N GLU A 673 48.12 -19.46 42.92
CA GLU A 673 48.31 -18.61 41.70
C GLU A 673 47.56 -19.17 40.46
N GLU A 674 47.45 -18.32 39.42
CA GLU A 674 47.02 -18.52 38.02
C GLU A 674 45.56 -18.87 37.63
N LEU A 675 45.21 -18.51 36.38
CA LEU A 675 43.86 -18.42 35.82
C LEU A 675 43.60 -19.47 34.72
N GLN A 676 42.39 -20.06 34.68
CA GLN A 676 41.71 -20.41 33.42
C GLN A 676 40.21 -20.77 33.61
N ASP A 677 39.42 -20.42 32.59
CA ASP A 677 38.11 -20.87 32.10
C ASP A 677 37.02 -21.54 32.98
N ASN A 678 35.77 -21.10 32.72
CA ASN A 678 34.47 -21.79 32.83
C ASN A 678 34.15 -22.64 34.09
N GLU A 679 33.19 -22.18 34.90
CA GLU A 679 31.83 -22.75 34.93
C GLU A 679 30.82 -21.84 35.67
N GLN A 680 29.56 -22.26 35.84
CA GLN A 680 28.47 -21.48 36.45
C GLN A 680 28.31 -21.73 37.97
N LYS A 681 27.64 -20.77 38.64
CA LYS A 681 27.19 -20.77 40.05
C LYS A 681 28.29 -20.52 41.11
N ASP A 682 27.97 -20.04 42.32
CA ASP A 682 26.64 -19.82 42.92
C ASP A 682 26.51 -18.51 43.73
N SER A 683 25.27 -18.25 44.16
CA SER A 683 24.76 -17.27 45.13
C SER A 683 25.76 -16.43 45.94
N SER A 684 25.50 -15.12 45.96
CA SER A 684 25.45 -14.38 47.24
C SER A 684 24.08 -13.69 47.38
N SER A 685 23.55 -13.65 48.60
CA SER A 685 22.16 -13.26 48.85
C SER A 685 21.96 -11.75 48.83
N LEU A 686 21.25 -11.25 47.83
CA LEU A 686 20.54 -9.98 47.89
C LEU A 686 19.06 -10.23 47.59
N GLU A 687 18.19 -9.52 48.32
CA GLU A 687 16.73 -9.60 48.18
C GLU A 687 16.31 -9.41 46.71
N PRO A 688 15.34 -10.18 46.19
CA PRO A 688 14.81 -9.94 44.86
C PRO A 688 14.03 -8.63 44.86
N GLU A 689 14.67 -7.55 44.40
CA GLU A 689 14.00 -6.27 44.19
C GLU A 689 12.74 -6.50 43.34
N LYS A 690 11.58 -6.23 43.94
CA LYS A 690 10.31 -6.18 43.24
C LYS A 690 10.34 -4.98 42.30
N THR A 691 10.89 -5.19 41.11
CA THR A 691 10.87 -4.25 39.99
C THR A 691 9.41 -3.98 39.63
N THR A 692 8.86 -2.94 40.25
CA THR A 692 7.51 -2.43 39.99
C THR A 692 7.47 -2.00 38.53
N LYS A 693 6.83 -2.84 37.69
CA LYS A 693 6.72 -2.56 36.25
C LYS A 693 6.11 -1.17 36.07
N PRO A 694 6.67 -0.32 35.18
CA PRO A 694 6.14 1.02 34.98
C PRO A 694 4.69 0.94 34.50
N GLN A 695 3.80 1.60 35.24
CA GLN A 695 2.39 1.73 34.91
C GLN A 695 2.19 3.04 34.14
N PHE A 696 1.56 2.95 32.97
CA PHE A 696 1.34 4.10 32.08
C PHE A 696 -0.12 4.50 32.08
N LYS A 697 -0.39 5.82 32.08
CA LYS A 697 -1.75 6.37 32.14
C LYS A 697 -2.36 6.56 30.75
N ASN A 698 -1.53 6.91 29.78
CA ASN A 698 -1.91 7.08 28.38
C ASN A 698 -1.41 5.89 27.56
N VAL A 699 -2.20 5.44 26.59
CA VAL A 699 -1.86 4.32 25.70
C VAL A 699 -2.20 4.71 24.28
N VAL A 700 -1.18 4.74 23.44
CA VAL A 700 -1.29 5.05 22.02
C VAL A 700 -0.81 3.83 21.23
N ALA A 701 -1.54 3.46 20.17
CA ALA A 701 -1.04 2.57 19.15
C ALA A 701 -0.85 3.32 17.83
N ILE A 702 0.37 3.30 17.28
CA ILE A 702 0.63 3.66 15.88
C ILE A 702 0.81 2.35 15.10
N VAL A 703 0.13 2.24 13.96
CA VAL A 703 0.03 0.99 13.21
C VAL A 703 0.20 1.23 11.72
N ASP A 704 1.27 0.67 11.14
CA ASP A 704 1.56 0.69 9.71
C ASP A 704 1.43 -0.71 9.08
N PRO A 705 0.19 -1.21 8.84
CA PRO A 705 -0.03 -2.58 8.45
C PRO A 705 0.30 -2.84 6.97
N PRO A 706 0.71 -4.07 6.61
CA PRO A 706 0.84 -4.49 5.21
C PRO A 706 -0.48 -4.37 4.44
N ARG A 707 -0.43 -4.50 3.11
CA ARG A 707 -1.59 -4.35 2.20
C ARG A 707 -2.77 -5.32 2.45
N SER A 708 -2.64 -6.29 3.36
CA SER A 708 -3.72 -7.15 3.87
C SER A 708 -4.57 -6.50 4.98
N GLY A 709 -4.08 -5.44 5.62
CA GLY A 709 -4.71 -4.78 6.76
C GLY A 709 -4.42 -5.47 8.10
N LEU A 710 -5.21 -5.15 9.12
CA LEU A 710 -5.01 -5.68 10.48
C LEU A 710 -5.72 -7.02 10.70
N HIS A 711 -5.07 -7.93 11.43
CA HIS A 711 -5.74 -9.16 11.86
C HIS A 711 -6.86 -8.84 12.86
N PRO A 712 -8.06 -9.46 12.77
CA PRO A 712 -9.20 -9.09 13.62
C PRO A 712 -8.99 -9.25 15.13
N ALA A 713 -8.01 -10.04 15.57
CA ALA A 713 -7.63 -10.11 16.98
C ALA A 713 -6.93 -8.82 17.46
N VAL A 714 -6.08 -8.22 16.63
CA VAL A 714 -5.44 -6.91 16.91
C VAL A 714 -6.50 -5.82 16.98
N ILE A 715 -7.45 -5.81 16.04
CA ILE A 715 -8.58 -4.86 16.05
C ILE A 715 -9.38 -4.97 17.37
N LYS A 716 -9.60 -6.19 17.89
CA LYS A 716 -10.27 -6.39 19.20
C LYS A 716 -9.43 -5.91 20.39
N ALA A 717 -8.11 -6.13 20.36
CA ALA A 717 -7.19 -5.67 21.41
C ALA A 717 -7.04 -4.14 21.45
N LEU A 718 -7.09 -3.48 20.28
CA LEU A 718 -7.11 -2.03 20.18
C LEU A 718 -8.42 -1.43 20.72
N ARG A 719 -9.56 -2.10 20.52
CA ARG A 719 -10.87 -1.62 21.02
C ARG A 719 -10.98 -1.51 22.53
N THR A 720 -10.12 -2.14 23.32
CA THR A 720 -10.12 -1.95 24.77
C THR A 720 -9.33 -0.71 25.25
N HIS A 721 -8.59 0.01 24.38
CA HIS A 721 -7.64 1.05 24.79
C HIS A 721 -7.74 2.37 23.98
N PRO A 722 -7.35 3.54 24.54
CA PRO A 722 -7.95 4.83 24.17
C PRO A 722 -7.66 5.40 22.77
N ARG A 723 -6.41 5.34 22.24
CA ARG A 723 -6.02 6.10 21.04
C ARG A 723 -5.29 5.27 19.98
N TYR A 724 -5.58 5.54 18.70
CA TYR A 724 -5.03 4.80 17.55
C TYR A 724 -4.71 5.74 16.38
N ILE A 725 -3.57 5.53 15.74
CA ILE A 725 -3.16 6.17 14.49
C ILE A 725 -2.73 5.11 13.48
N SER A 726 -3.02 5.35 12.20
CA SER A 726 -2.59 4.46 11.12
C SER A 726 -2.32 5.22 9.82
N CYS A 727 -1.47 4.63 8.97
CA CYS A 727 -0.83 5.30 7.84
C CYS A 727 -1.31 4.85 6.45
N ASN A 728 -1.78 3.60 6.30
CA ASN A 728 -2.06 2.96 5.01
C ASN A 728 -3.54 3.12 4.57
N PRO A 729 -3.89 3.96 3.57
CA PRO A 729 -5.26 4.42 3.35
C PRO A 729 -6.26 3.34 2.90
N GLU A 730 -5.87 2.41 2.02
CA GLU A 730 -6.82 1.43 1.47
C GLU A 730 -7.26 0.41 2.52
N THR A 731 -6.30 -0.10 3.31
CA THR A 731 -6.56 -1.06 4.38
C THR A 731 -7.19 -0.39 5.59
N LEU A 732 -6.79 0.85 5.90
CA LEU A 732 -7.39 1.69 6.93
C LEU A 732 -8.88 1.90 6.70
N VAL A 733 -9.37 2.08 5.46
CA VAL A 733 -10.82 2.16 5.23
C VAL A 733 -11.55 0.86 5.65
N ALA A 734 -10.94 -0.31 5.57
CA ALA A 734 -11.53 -1.55 6.09
C ALA A 734 -11.42 -1.63 7.62
N ASN A 735 -10.20 -1.45 8.17
CA ASN A 735 -9.92 -1.51 9.60
C ASN A 735 -10.76 -0.49 10.40
N ALA A 736 -10.85 0.76 9.92
CA ALA A 736 -11.60 1.82 10.57
C ALA A 736 -13.12 1.59 10.57
N ILE A 737 -13.68 0.85 9.61
CA ILE A 737 -15.10 0.46 9.72
C ILE A 737 -15.28 -0.45 10.93
N GLU A 738 -14.36 -1.38 11.20
CA GLU A 738 -14.46 -2.33 12.32
C GLU A 738 -14.11 -1.70 13.68
N LEU A 739 -13.14 -0.78 13.72
CA LEU A 739 -12.82 0.02 14.91
C LEU A 739 -13.98 0.99 15.27
N CYS A 740 -14.63 1.59 14.27
CA CYS A 740 -15.65 2.63 14.45
C CYS A 740 -17.11 2.14 14.33
N THR A 741 -17.37 0.82 14.25
CA THR A 741 -18.73 0.25 14.31
C THR A 741 -19.13 0.02 15.78
N PRO A 742 -20.31 0.46 16.25
CA PRO A 742 -20.79 0.12 17.60
C PRO A 742 -20.80 -1.39 17.88
N SER A 743 -20.47 -1.78 19.12
CA SER A 743 -20.75 -3.15 19.59
C SER A 743 -22.26 -3.37 19.73
N PHE A 744 -22.70 -4.63 19.74
CA PHE A 744 -24.08 -4.98 20.05
C PHE A 744 -24.29 -5.01 21.57
N ASP A 745 -25.44 -4.53 22.04
CA ASP A 745 -25.77 -4.47 23.47
C ASP A 745 -26.06 -5.85 24.08
N GLU A 746 -26.52 -6.80 23.26
CA GLU A 746 -26.59 -8.23 23.62
C GLU A 746 -25.61 -9.08 22.79
N PRO A 747 -24.83 -9.98 23.43
CA PRO A 747 -23.94 -10.91 22.72
C PRO A 747 -24.74 -12.08 22.11
N ASP A 748 -25.31 -11.85 20.94
CA ASP A 748 -25.96 -12.87 20.11
C ASP A 748 -25.03 -14.09 19.91
N ARG A 749 -25.37 -15.21 20.55
CA ARG A 749 -24.63 -16.49 20.50
C ARG A 749 -24.84 -17.18 19.15
N GLY A 750 -24.32 -16.55 18.10
CA GLY A 750 -24.53 -16.92 16.70
C GLY A 750 -24.22 -18.39 16.40
N ASN A 751 -25.18 -19.07 15.78
CA ASN A 751 -25.10 -20.48 15.42
C ASN A 751 -23.96 -20.74 14.42
N LYS A 752 -23.09 -21.73 14.67
CA LYS A 752 -21.81 -21.97 13.95
C LYS A 752 -21.96 -22.43 12.47
N ASN A 753 -23.18 -22.52 11.94
CA ASN A 753 -23.48 -23.18 10.67
C ASN A 753 -23.58 -22.20 9.47
N TYR A 754 -22.45 -21.59 9.07
CA TYR A 754 -22.33 -20.81 7.83
C TYR A 754 -21.16 -21.26 6.94
N ARG A 755 -21.14 -22.54 6.54
CA ARG A 755 -20.33 -23.01 5.40
C ARG A 755 -20.97 -22.56 4.08
N GLY A 756 -20.64 -21.35 3.62
CA GLY A 756 -21.18 -20.79 2.37
C GLY A 756 -20.42 -19.56 1.85
N ARG A 757 -19.35 -19.79 1.08
CA ARG A 757 -18.37 -18.77 0.61
C ARG A 757 -18.92 -17.85 -0.50
N LYS A 758 -19.96 -17.05 -0.21
CA LYS A 758 -20.34 -15.89 -1.04
C LYS A 758 -19.43 -14.70 -0.71
N LYS A 759 -19.09 -13.86 -1.69
CA LYS A 759 -18.30 -12.62 -1.46
C LYS A 759 -19.15 -11.61 -0.65
N ILE A 760 -18.96 -11.58 0.66
CA ILE A 760 -19.61 -10.63 1.58
C ILE A 760 -18.93 -9.26 1.44
N GLY A 761 -19.71 -8.20 1.23
CA GLY A 761 -19.18 -6.83 1.13
C GLY A 761 -18.70 -6.26 2.47
N ILE A 762 -17.70 -5.38 2.44
CA ILE A 762 -16.95 -4.89 3.64
C ILE A 762 -17.87 -4.47 4.80
N ALA A 763 -18.89 -3.64 4.56
CA ALA A 763 -19.80 -3.19 5.63
C ALA A 763 -20.64 -4.32 6.26
N ALA A 764 -20.87 -5.43 5.55
CA ALA A 764 -21.54 -6.62 6.09
C ALA A 764 -20.56 -7.56 6.81
N LEU A 765 -19.30 -7.62 6.36
CA LEU A 765 -18.22 -8.29 7.11
C LEU A 765 -17.98 -7.60 8.47
N ALA A 766 -17.96 -6.27 8.47
CA ALA A 766 -17.85 -5.48 9.70
C ALA A 766 -19.02 -5.75 10.67
N ARG A 767 -20.28 -5.73 10.21
CA ARG A 767 -21.44 -6.15 11.05
C ARG A 767 -21.30 -7.54 11.63
N HIS A 768 -20.80 -8.49 10.84
CA HIS A 768 -20.58 -9.86 11.30
C HIS A 768 -19.48 -9.93 12.37
N ARG A 769 -18.36 -9.22 12.17
CA ARG A 769 -17.25 -9.17 13.14
C ARG A 769 -17.63 -8.39 14.42
N ALA A 770 -18.45 -7.34 14.31
CA ALA A 770 -18.96 -6.53 15.41
C ALA A 770 -19.72 -7.35 16.47
N LYS A 771 -20.44 -8.41 16.09
CA LYS A 771 -21.05 -9.40 17.03
C LYS A 771 -20.05 -10.11 17.95
N SER A 772 -18.76 -10.04 17.63
CA SER A 772 -17.67 -10.69 18.36
C SER A 772 -16.64 -9.70 18.91
N MET A 773 -16.90 -8.40 18.83
CA MET A 773 -16.08 -7.36 19.47
C MET A 773 -16.32 -7.36 20.98
N PRO A 774 -15.35 -6.91 21.79
CA PRO A 774 -15.61 -6.65 23.21
C PRO A 774 -16.67 -5.55 23.37
N THR A 775 -17.44 -5.60 24.46
CA THR A 775 -18.29 -4.49 24.89
C THR A 775 -17.38 -3.29 25.18
N SER A 776 -17.37 -2.34 24.26
CA SER A 776 -16.39 -1.26 24.19
C SER A 776 -16.95 -0.13 23.35
N GLU A 777 -16.67 1.11 23.76
CA GLU A 777 -16.91 2.27 22.92
C GLU A 777 -16.19 2.10 21.57
N ALA A 778 -16.87 2.49 20.49
CA ALA A 778 -16.32 2.43 19.16
C ALA A 778 -15.55 3.72 18.85
N PHE A 779 -14.42 3.59 18.17
CA PHE A 779 -13.61 4.73 17.79
C PHE A 779 -14.38 5.72 16.89
N ARG A 780 -13.95 6.97 16.88
CA ARG A 780 -14.38 8.02 15.94
C ARG A 780 -13.19 8.53 15.13
N PRO A 781 -13.34 8.73 13.80
CA PRO A 781 -12.32 9.38 12.99
C PRO A 781 -12.40 10.89 13.19
N VAL A 782 -11.30 11.49 13.66
CA VAL A 782 -11.25 12.90 14.07
C VAL A 782 -10.80 13.77 12.91
N LYS A 783 -9.60 13.49 12.40
CA LYS A 783 -8.90 14.19 11.32
C LYS A 783 -8.02 13.21 10.53
N ALA A 784 -7.76 13.55 9.27
CA ALA A 784 -6.88 12.82 8.38
C ALA A 784 -5.97 13.79 7.60
N MET A 785 -4.73 13.39 7.35
CA MET A 785 -3.74 14.11 6.55
C MET A 785 -3.19 13.16 5.50
N ALA A 786 -3.25 13.55 4.23
CA ALA A 786 -2.58 12.83 3.16
C ALA A 786 -1.08 13.16 3.17
N VAL A 787 -0.21 12.22 2.77
CA VAL A 787 1.24 12.45 2.68
C VAL A 787 1.76 11.85 1.38
N ASP A 788 2.36 12.70 0.53
CA ASP A 788 2.89 12.26 -0.75
C ASP A 788 4.24 11.57 -0.63
N LEU A 789 4.24 10.35 -0.09
CA LEU A 789 5.43 9.52 0.03
C LEU A 789 5.96 9.03 -1.34
N PHE A 790 5.15 9.11 -2.41
CA PHE A 790 5.46 8.56 -3.73
C PHE A 790 5.13 9.52 -4.90
N PRO A 791 5.86 10.66 -5.05
CA PRO A 791 5.77 11.55 -6.20
C PRO A 791 5.78 10.81 -7.56
N HIS A 792 5.09 11.36 -8.55
CA HIS A 792 4.92 10.79 -9.90
C HIS A 792 4.18 9.45 -9.99
N THR A 793 3.68 8.89 -8.88
CA THR A 793 2.83 7.68 -8.86
C THR A 793 1.43 7.98 -8.34
N ASP A 794 0.45 7.10 -8.58
CA ASP A 794 -0.90 7.20 -7.98
C ASP A 794 -0.93 6.94 -6.45
N HIS A 795 0.17 6.44 -5.86
CA HIS A 795 0.22 6.10 -4.44
C HIS A 795 0.39 7.36 -3.57
N CYS A 796 -0.24 7.33 -2.40
CA CYS A 796 -0.22 8.38 -1.38
C CYS A 796 -0.55 7.70 -0.05
N GLU A 797 0.11 8.09 1.04
CA GLU A 797 -0.21 7.58 2.38
C GLU A 797 -1.18 8.53 3.10
N MET A 798 -1.80 8.07 4.19
CA MET A 798 -2.76 8.87 4.97
C MET A 798 -2.65 8.58 6.46
N VAL A 799 -2.18 9.57 7.23
CA VAL A 799 -2.28 9.55 8.70
C VAL A 799 -3.71 9.87 9.09
N MET A 800 -4.36 8.98 9.85
CA MET A 800 -5.68 9.21 10.44
C MET A 800 -5.63 9.04 11.95
N LEU A 801 -6.17 10.03 12.67
CA LEU A 801 -6.37 9.95 14.11
C LEU A 801 -7.74 9.35 14.44
N LEU A 802 -7.74 8.25 15.20
CA LEU A 802 -8.91 7.66 15.83
C LEU A 802 -8.85 7.81 17.36
N GLU A 803 -9.92 8.35 17.93
CA GLU A 803 -10.11 8.53 19.38
C GLU A 803 -11.33 7.74 19.88
N ARG A 804 -11.45 7.59 21.20
CA ARG A 804 -12.73 7.62 21.90
C ARG A 804 -12.84 8.96 22.62
#